data_AF-A0A9J6NW95-F1
#
_entry.id   AF-A0A9J6NW95-F1
#
_cell.length_a   1.000
_cell.length_b   1.000
_cell.length_c   1.000
_cell.angle_alpha   90.00
_cell.angle_beta   90.00
_cell.angle_gamma   90.00
#
_symmetry.space_group_name_H-M   'P 1'
#
loop_
_entity.id
_entity.type
_entity.pdbx_description
1 polymer ?
#
loop_
_entity_poly.entity_id
_entity_poly.type
_entity_poly.pdbx_seq_one_letter_code
_entity_poly.pdbx_strand_id
1 'polypeptide(L)'
;MGQFDKNQRIRFKLNDHASLTDALKQYKVLLQQDEVVIHQVYDIDFVYVEDGEDHPLLLEHAELEILEKIRNISESDYYTERDFNSTGSEGLFFSHCLKHPQLKSEIVDTVKEIVNYSRRHNDTWEMWSDDCGVFGIDPVYMLAEKYHEYTYLIGAYIIPYWDTEHAPYVMEYLERIYLDRGFTDDVLKTFCYCDNIEGRQSILSKGWQSSEENPFDLEAYFKETPERYKRFKTLMKERFKEQPYLQYTEDDYTDRPVEDFYRSILYSRTSDDEDYYDFEDLDLEEIFIEGTYDNEAYNLQTEIEDYIGKPLAEPYKDSMERYDKESEEALEDDTVWEDFFLNGFENGEEMWNYIMYGEDDSILDKIQPVDILKLSKDKKLKISKKFDWFIGGFDSLEGEFPRIFESFLEQYYDVDQALRNNGMIISINGNDTTGRQAVICALDIFYRLMGRPVFSYDLFELITSSKVMTPSAFRERYHNTDETSMKSLTQLIADFSTSREVFSPQLDRIYEIINEDRSKALSLFQGKALDILDEKEVSMCLSKDLLNRPYQIELYKQGLLNKTHNIVMSMYLLYKDYQNRVMDDLSKFLLDFVEKNAITNLMNVIKNYSDLTDEELETVKKYIKGKPMPPRELMMKAMMGKEPLTDEEKSLLNPKFEPVKLEEAVDLLRIRLEHEINSDDPQIHYEIFSDYEDDSINILLAALYLGSCKFNLPSSKAYKNAYTLLFELAPIKVINSTSYLYHSSYRSKLDNVDYWYDFERDMKKISKDKSSYLAWELLDNDDPRYDALVQAYIDDEENSGFSFIKVDTREDIEKALSLLPVSNQTRFYEEVTEKDDSIVIDGQAKIFYGYIPMLIKESHVNSTNVSNEEIHSISNDLIDFIEGNIELTELDYTKSIIEDLSPISGFTENLWALDETKRNRLFDYIFQFGLESISAAYDRYNVEPVDYLELLINHKVEYNLISSFLVKYGDYEAFSEYLKIYNPSEHIKEMNIDTRIKALELASGTSLGKEFINDFLDDPSDRVNNYAKSLL
;
A
#
# COMPACT_ATOMS: atom_id res chain seq x y z
N MET A 1 12.84 25.29 17.90
CA MET A 1 11.68 24.83 18.68
C MET A 1 11.25 23.54 18.03
N GLY A 2 10.98 22.51 18.82
CA GLY A 2 10.39 21.28 18.30
C GLY A 2 9.01 21.58 17.70
N GLN A 3 8.62 20.81 16.70
CA GLN A 3 7.37 20.95 15.95
C GLN A 3 6.12 20.86 16.84
N PHE A 4 6.19 20.12 17.96
CA PHE A 4 5.10 19.95 18.93
C PHE A 4 5.31 20.72 20.24
N ASP A 5 6.22 21.69 20.25
CA ASP A 5 6.45 22.53 21.44
C ASP A 5 5.16 23.28 21.79
N LYS A 6 4.54 22.91 22.92
CA LYS A 6 3.31 23.55 23.43
C LYS A 6 3.62 24.94 24.01
N ASN A 7 2.85 25.95 23.61
CA ASN A 7 3.06 27.35 24.00
C ASN A 7 2.16 27.78 25.16
N GLN A 8 1.04 27.10 25.37
CA GLN A 8 0.14 27.37 26.49
C GLN A 8 0.35 26.36 27.61
N ARG A 9 0.39 26.85 28.86
CA ARG A 9 0.58 26.01 30.05
C ARG A 9 -0.56 26.15 31.03
N ILE A 10 -1.16 25.02 31.42
CA ILE A 10 -2.11 24.94 32.53
C ILE A 10 -1.35 24.47 33.77
N ARG A 11 -1.32 25.34 34.78
CA ARG A 11 -0.55 25.13 36.02
C ARG A 11 -1.44 24.59 37.13
N PHE A 12 -0.98 23.55 37.83
CA PHE A 12 -1.69 23.01 38.98
C PHE A 12 -0.75 22.49 40.07
N LYS A 13 -1.28 22.09 41.23
CA LYS A 13 -0.52 21.43 42.30
C LYS A 13 -0.94 19.99 42.43
N LEU A 14 0.03 19.07 42.47
CA LEU A 14 -0.22 17.65 42.67
C LEU A 14 -1.01 17.40 43.97
N ASN A 15 -2.03 16.56 43.88
CA ASN A 15 -2.89 16.18 45.00
C ASN A 15 -3.67 17.33 45.70
N ASP A 16 -3.68 18.56 45.15
CA ASP A 16 -4.50 19.67 45.65
C ASP A 16 -5.82 19.73 44.88
N HIS A 17 -6.91 19.30 45.49
CA HIS A 17 -8.23 19.24 44.87
C HIS A 17 -8.69 20.59 44.31
N ALA A 18 -8.46 21.69 45.03
CA ALA A 18 -8.89 23.01 44.54
C ALA A 18 -8.09 23.41 43.31
N SER A 19 -6.77 23.15 43.32
CA SER A 19 -5.90 23.45 42.19
C SER A 19 -6.22 22.59 40.96
N LEU A 20 -6.54 21.30 41.13
CA LEU A 20 -6.94 20.40 40.05
C LEU A 20 -8.30 20.82 39.45
N THR A 21 -9.27 21.18 40.30
CA THR A 21 -10.56 21.73 39.86
C THR A 21 -10.37 23.01 39.04
N ASP A 22 -9.49 23.91 39.46
CA ASP A 22 -9.24 25.16 38.74
C ASP A 22 -8.55 24.90 37.38
N ALA A 23 -7.63 23.93 37.30
CA ALA A 23 -7.01 23.51 36.05
C ALA A 23 -8.01 22.89 35.07
N LEU A 24 -8.88 21.99 35.53
CA LEU A 24 -9.98 21.44 34.71
C LEU A 24 -10.91 22.54 34.18
N LYS A 25 -11.26 23.53 35.02
CA LYS A 25 -12.07 24.67 34.60
C LYS A 25 -11.36 25.55 33.57
N GLN A 26 -10.08 25.80 33.74
CA GLN A 26 -9.28 26.56 32.78
C GLN A 26 -9.25 25.83 31.44
N TYR A 27 -9.00 24.52 31.45
CA TYR A 27 -9.00 23.72 30.23
C TYR A 27 -10.35 23.76 29.51
N LYS A 28 -11.44 23.61 30.27
CA LYS A 28 -12.79 23.72 29.74
C LYS A 28 -13.06 25.08 29.08
N VAL A 29 -12.57 26.17 29.66
CA VAL A 29 -12.72 27.51 29.06
C VAL A 29 -12.00 27.60 27.73
N LEU A 30 -10.78 27.07 27.64
CA LEU A 30 -10.01 27.04 26.38
C LEU A 30 -10.72 26.21 25.30
N LEU A 31 -11.25 25.04 25.66
CA LEU A 31 -12.06 24.21 24.76
C LEU A 31 -13.32 24.96 24.27
N GLN A 32 -13.97 25.74 25.13
CA GLN A 32 -15.16 26.53 24.77
C GLN A 32 -14.87 27.74 23.89
N GLN A 33 -13.61 28.20 23.89
CA GLN A 33 -13.14 29.35 23.13
C GLN A 33 -12.42 28.94 21.84
N ASP A 34 -12.28 27.63 21.59
CA ASP A 34 -11.49 27.05 20.51
C ASP A 34 -10.03 27.56 20.52
N GLU A 35 -9.46 27.74 21.73
CA GLU A 35 -8.08 28.22 21.95
C GLU A 35 -7.10 27.08 22.29
N VAL A 36 -7.54 25.82 22.19
CA VAL A 36 -6.70 24.63 22.49
C VAL A 36 -5.79 24.22 21.32
N VAL A 37 -6.07 24.71 20.11
CA VAL A 37 -5.32 24.41 18.89
C VAL A 37 -4.74 25.70 18.30
N ILE A 38 -3.46 25.67 17.93
CA ILE A 38 -2.77 26.77 17.24
C ILE A 38 -2.05 26.20 16.03
N HIS A 39 -2.28 26.78 14.84
CA HIS A 39 -1.76 26.27 13.57
C HIS A 39 -2.07 24.77 13.36
N GLN A 40 -3.31 24.36 13.67
CA GLN A 40 -3.81 22.99 13.46
C GLN A 40 -3.12 21.92 14.33
N VAL A 41 -2.44 22.32 15.41
CA VAL A 41 -1.86 21.42 16.40
C VAL A 41 -2.32 21.80 17.81
N TYR A 42 -2.67 20.80 18.63
CA TYR A 42 -2.97 20.98 20.05
C TYR A 42 -1.81 21.70 20.78
N ASP A 43 -2.09 22.78 21.50
CA ASP A 43 -1.06 23.70 22.02
C ASP A 43 -1.03 23.81 23.55
N ILE A 44 -1.65 22.86 24.27
CA ILE A 44 -1.72 22.87 25.74
C ILE A 44 -0.71 21.91 26.36
N ASP A 45 -0.02 22.38 27.40
CA ASP A 45 0.81 21.57 28.29
C ASP A 45 0.38 21.66 29.76
N PHE A 46 0.17 20.51 30.40
CA PHE A 46 -0.20 20.42 31.81
C PHE A 46 1.05 20.27 32.68
N VAL A 47 1.35 21.29 33.47
CA VAL A 47 2.53 21.34 34.34
C VAL A 47 2.13 21.46 35.81
N TYR A 48 2.82 20.73 36.67
CA TYR A 48 2.63 20.90 38.11
C TYR A 48 3.63 21.91 38.68
N VAL A 49 3.20 22.61 39.73
CA VAL A 49 3.96 23.67 40.38
C VAL A 49 4.42 23.18 41.76
N GLU A 50 5.74 23.06 41.92
CA GLU A 50 6.41 22.80 43.21
C GLU A 50 7.40 23.93 43.49
N ASP A 51 7.38 24.48 44.71
CA ASP A 51 8.21 25.62 45.12
C ASP A 51 8.19 26.88 44.21
N GLY A 52 7.17 27.00 43.36
CA GLY A 52 7.00 28.12 42.43
C GLY A 52 7.64 27.92 41.06
N GLU A 53 8.17 26.73 40.78
CA GLU A 53 8.72 26.33 39.48
C GLU A 53 7.75 25.39 38.74
N ASP A 54 7.73 25.49 37.41
CA ASP A 54 6.92 24.62 36.54
C ASP A 54 7.70 23.31 36.29
N HIS A 55 7.06 22.17 36.55
CA HIS A 55 7.62 20.84 36.31
C HIS A 55 6.71 20.02 35.38
N PRO A 56 7.27 19.24 34.43
CA PRO A 56 6.49 18.38 33.54
C PRO A 56 5.86 17.21 34.32
N LEU A 57 4.69 16.75 33.89
CA LEU A 57 4.14 15.49 34.37
C LEU A 57 4.99 14.31 33.88
N LEU A 58 4.98 13.24 34.68
CA LEU A 58 5.75 12.02 34.43
C LEU A 58 4.83 10.83 34.71
N LEU A 59 5.13 9.66 34.12
CA LEU A 59 4.35 8.43 34.30
C LEU A 59 4.10 8.07 35.77
N GLU A 60 5.06 8.33 36.67
CA GLU A 60 4.91 8.07 38.11
C GLU A 60 3.78 8.88 38.78
N HIS A 61 3.38 10.01 38.18
CA HIS A 61 2.28 10.84 38.67
C HIS A 61 0.91 10.29 38.27
N ALA A 62 0.83 9.37 37.30
CA ALA A 62 -0.39 8.86 36.68
C ALA A 62 -0.81 7.46 37.19
N GLU A 63 -1.99 7.00 36.80
CA GLU A 63 -2.55 5.66 37.08
C GLU A 63 -2.06 4.68 35.99
N LEU A 64 -0.95 3.98 36.28
CA LEU A 64 -0.18 3.20 35.31
C LEU A 64 -1.00 2.11 34.60
N GLU A 65 -1.90 1.42 35.30
CA GLU A 65 -2.69 0.31 34.72
C GLU A 65 -3.57 0.77 33.55
N ILE A 66 -4.19 1.96 33.65
CA ILE A 66 -5.03 2.51 32.58
C ILE A 66 -4.16 3.00 31.41
N LEU A 67 -2.99 3.58 31.71
CA LEU A 67 -2.05 4.02 30.67
C LEU A 67 -1.42 2.86 29.92
N GLU A 68 -1.09 1.76 30.60
CA GLU A 68 -0.58 0.54 29.97
C GLU A 68 -1.62 -0.07 29.03
N LYS A 69 -2.91 -0.07 29.41
CA LYS A 69 -3.99 -0.50 28.50
C LYS A 69 -4.05 0.36 27.24
N ILE A 70 -4.07 1.68 27.42
CA ILE A 70 -4.09 2.64 26.30
C ILE A 70 -2.89 2.41 25.40
N ARG A 71 -1.70 2.28 25.99
CA ARG A 71 -0.45 2.05 25.28
C ARG A 71 -0.50 0.76 24.46
N ASN A 72 -0.96 -0.35 25.04
CA ASN A 72 -1.06 -1.63 24.34
C ASN A 72 -2.05 -1.61 23.17
N ILE A 73 -3.12 -0.81 23.27
CA ILE A 73 -4.10 -0.64 22.17
C ILE A 73 -3.51 0.26 21.08
N SER A 74 -2.79 1.33 21.45
CA SER A 74 -2.13 2.20 20.48
C SER A 74 -0.88 1.58 19.82
N GLU A 75 -0.39 0.44 20.34
CA GLU A 75 0.79 -0.30 19.86
C GLU A 75 0.40 -1.60 19.10
N SER A 76 -0.88 -1.78 18.76
CA SER A 76 -1.33 -2.83 17.82
C SER A 76 -0.69 -2.61 16.44
N ASP A 77 -0.70 -3.66 15.59
CA ASP A 77 0.25 -4.04 14.51
C ASP A 77 0.73 -2.96 13.48
N TYR A 78 0.32 -1.69 13.57
CA TYR A 78 0.61 -0.64 12.60
C TYR A 78 1.20 0.68 13.15
N TYR A 79 1.41 0.88 14.46
CA TYR A 79 1.80 2.21 15.00
C TYR A 79 3.01 2.23 15.97
N THR A 80 3.69 3.38 16.02
CA THR A 80 4.87 3.62 16.86
C THR A 80 4.51 3.84 18.34
N GLU A 81 5.44 3.54 19.26
CA GLU A 81 5.24 3.70 20.71
C GLU A 81 4.70 5.10 21.06
N ARG A 82 3.53 5.17 21.70
CA ARG A 82 2.95 6.44 22.17
C ARG A 82 3.82 7.05 23.27
N ASP A 83 4.45 8.19 23.00
CA ASP A 83 5.35 8.86 23.97
C ASP A 83 4.60 9.80 24.93
N PHE A 84 4.13 9.24 26.04
CA PHE A 84 3.55 10.01 27.14
C PHE A 84 4.52 11.01 27.81
N ASN A 85 5.84 10.93 27.54
CA ASN A 85 6.81 11.84 28.16
C ASN A 85 7.04 13.15 27.37
N SER A 86 6.63 13.22 26.11
CA SER A 86 6.81 14.41 25.26
C SER A 86 5.49 15.13 24.96
N THR A 87 4.48 14.44 24.43
CA THR A 87 3.22 15.04 23.96
C THR A 87 1.99 14.64 24.76
N GLY A 88 2.08 13.60 25.60
CA GLY A 88 0.95 13.03 26.35
C GLY A 88 0.56 13.70 27.68
N SER A 89 0.87 14.99 27.91
CA SER A 89 0.62 15.64 29.22
C SER A 89 -0.87 15.74 29.58
N GLU A 90 -1.77 15.78 28.60
CA GLU A 90 -3.22 15.72 28.80
C GLU A 90 -3.65 14.38 29.42
N GLY A 91 -3.23 13.25 28.83
CA GLY A 91 -3.53 11.91 29.34
C GLY A 91 -2.97 11.73 30.77
N LEU A 92 -1.74 12.19 31.03
CA LEU A 92 -1.15 12.16 32.37
C LEU A 92 -1.95 12.97 33.39
N PHE A 93 -2.42 14.16 33.01
CA PHE A 93 -3.21 15.03 33.88
C PHE A 93 -4.56 14.40 34.24
N PHE A 94 -5.29 13.87 33.25
CA PHE A 94 -6.58 13.22 33.49
C PHE A 94 -6.43 11.94 34.30
N SER A 95 -5.41 11.13 34.00
CA SER A 95 -5.06 9.95 34.77
C SER A 95 -4.76 10.29 36.25
N HIS A 96 -4.05 11.40 36.50
CA HIS A 96 -3.85 11.91 37.87
C HIS A 96 -5.17 12.36 38.52
N CYS A 97 -6.01 13.12 37.82
CA CYS A 97 -7.29 13.60 38.34
C CYS A 97 -8.23 12.45 38.73
N LEU A 98 -8.23 11.36 37.96
CA LEU A 98 -9.06 10.18 38.21
C LEU A 98 -8.70 9.46 39.52
N LYS A 99 -7.52 9.69 40.10
CA LYS A 99 -7.17 9.20 41.46
C LYS A 99 -7.99 9.87 42.57
N HIS A 100 -8.71 10.94 42.27
CA HIS A 100 -9.50 11.72 43.23
C HIS A 100 -11.00 11.61 42.93
N PRO A 101 -11.74 10.71 43.59
CA PRO A 101 -13.18 10.52 43.34
C PRO A 101 -14.03 11.79 43.52
N GLN A 102 -13.55 12.77 44.31
CA GLN A 102 -14.23 14.04 44.50
C GLN A 102 -14.29 14.89 43.22
N LEU A 103 -13.37 14.66 42.28
CA LEU A 103 -13.29 15.37 41.00
C LEU A 103 -14.17 14.75 39.91
N LYS A 104 -14.91 13.65 40.19
CA LYS A 104 -15.69 12.94 39.17
C LYS A 104 -16.59 13.89 38.36
N SER A 105 -17.29 14.81 39.02
CA SER A 105 -18.21 15.73 38.34
C SER A 105 -17.45 16.68 37.40
N GLU A 106 -16.36 17.27 37.87
CA GLU A 106 -15.53 18.19 37.11
C GLU A 106 -14.84 17.50 35.93
N ILE A 107 -14.37 16.26 36.11
CA ILE A 107 -13.78 15.45 35.03
C ILE A 107 -14.84 15.17 33.97
N VAL A 108 -16.01 14.66 34.36
CA VAL A 108 -17.13 14.38 33.44
C VAL A 108 -17.53 15.63 32.66
N ASP A 109 -17.67 16.77 33.33
CA ASP A 109 -18.03 18.04 32.68
C ASP A 109 -16.96 18.53 31.71
N THR A 110 -15.68 18.25 31.98
CA THR A 110 -14.57 18.62 31.09
C THR A 110 -14.49 17.67 29.89
N VAL A 111 -14.62 16.36 30.10
CA VAL A 111 -14.67 15.35 29.02
C VAL A 111 -15.84 15.60 28.09
N LYS A 112 -17.02 15.97 28.61
CA LYS A 112 -18.15 16.37 27.77
C LYS A 112 -17.83 17.59 26.90
N GLU A 113 -16.98 18.50 27.37
CA GLU A 113 -16.56 19.63 26.54
C GLU A 113 -15.53 19.22 25.49
N ILE A 114 -14.66 18.24 25.77
CA ILE A 114 -13.79 17.61 24.76
C ILE A 114 -14.65 17.00 23.64
N VAL A 115 -15.68 16.23 24.01
CA VAL A 115 -16.64 15.68 23.04
C VAL A 115 -17.34 16.79 22.26
N ASN A 116 -17.80 17.85 22.94
CA ASN A 116 -18.42 18.98 22.26
C ASN A 116 -17.47 19.69 21.30
N TYR A 117 -16.17 19.77 21.62
CA TYR A 117 -15.16 20.33 20.73
C TYR A 117 -15.09 19.50 19.44
N SER A 118 -14.85 18.19 19.56
CA SER A 118 -14.80 17.26 18.43
C SER A 118 -16.04 17.42 17.54
N ARG A 119 -17.23 17.35 18.14
CA ARG A 119 -18.51 17.46 17.42
C ARG A 119 -18.78 18.81 16.78
N ARG A 120 -18.20 19.91 17.28
CA ARG A 120 -18.36 21.26 16.69
C ARG A 120 -17.51 21.43 15.44
N HIS A 121 -16.31 20.86 15.44
CA HIS A 121 -15.38 20.93 14.31
C HIS A 121 -15.70 19.87 13.26
N ASN A 122 -16.10 18.66 13.69
CA ASN A 122 -16.44 17.55 12.80
C ASN A 122 -15.36 17.33 11.73
N ASP A 123 -14.09 17.48 12.14
CA ASP A 123 -12.90 17.25 11.32
C ASP A 123 -11.74 16.82 12.24
N THR A 124 -11.14 15.67 11.94
CA THR A 124 -10.00 15.13 12.71
C THR A 124 -8.75 15.99 12.53
N TRP A 125 -8.64 16.73 11.43
CA TRP A 125 -7.53 17.64 11.18
C TRP A 125 -7.40 18.74 12.26
N GLU A 126 -8.52 19.16 12.84
CA GLU A 126 -8.58 20.14 13.94
C GLU A 126 -8.35 19.52 15.33
N MET A 127 -7.92 18.26 15.38
CA MET A 127 -7.81 17.47 16.61
C MET A 127 -6.42 16.82 16.80
N TRP A 128 -5.49 17.01 15.87
CA TRP A 128 -4.13 16.46 15.98
C TRP A 128 -3.36 17.04 17.16
N SER A 129 -2.75 16.15 17.95
CA SER A 129 -1.86 16.49 19.06
C SER A 129 -0.38 16.39 18.68
N ASP A 130 -0.07 15.45 17.81
CA ASP A 130 1.21 15.20 17.14
C ASP A 130 0.95 14.37 15.85
N ASP A 131 2.01 13.78 15.26
CA ASP A 131 1.91 13.02 14.00
C ASP A 131 1.16 11.68 14.12
N CYS A 132 0.86 11.20 15.34
CA CYS A 132 0.22 9.89 15.56
C CYS A 132 -0.93 9.93 16.58
N GLY A 133 -1.15 11.05 17.25
CA GLY A 133 -2.06 11.19 18.38
C GLY A 133 -3.13 12.25 18.17
N VAL A 134 -4.38 11.94 18.54
CA VAL A 134 -5.50 12.89 18.54
C VAL A 134 -5.75 13.35 19.99
N PHE A 135 -5.84 14.66 20.24
CA PHE A 135 -6.03 15.14 21.61
C PHE A 135 -7.42 14.79 22.15
N GLY A 136 -7.53 14.52 23.44
CA GLY A 136 -8.80 14.37 24.13
C GLY A 136 -9.39 12.96 24.13
N ILE A 137 -9.05 12.07 23.17
CA ILE A 137 -9.58 10.70 23.17
C ILE A 137 -9.14 9.92 24.41
N ASP A 138 -7.90 10.11 24.85
CA ASP A 138 -7.33 9.46 26.04
C ASP A 138 -8.13 9.77 27.31
N PRO A 139 -8.35 11.05 27.69
CA PRO A 139 -9.28 11.41 28.75
C PRO A 139 -10.67 10.77 28.64
N VAL A 140 -11.23 10.68 27.43
CA VAL A 140 -12.56 10.11 27.19
C VAL A 140 -12.55 8.60 27.48
N TYR A 141 -11.56 7.87 26.97
CA TYR A 141 -11.39 6.44 27.19
C TYR A 141 -11.09 6.12 28.67
N MET A 142 -10.18 6.87 29.31
CA MET A 142 -9.88 6.70 30.74
C MET A 142 -11.12 6.89 31.62
N LEU A 143 -11.99 7.85 31.28
CA LEU A 143 -13.26 8.05 31.99
C LEU A 143 -14.19 6.84 31.81
N ALA A 144 -14.31 6.31 30.60
CA ALA A 144 -15.12 5.13 30.28
C ALA A 144 -14.61 3.85 30.95
N GLU A 145 -13.29 3.71 31.10
CA GLU A 145 -12.68 2.60 31.85
C GLU A 145 -13.00 2.66 33.34
N LYS A 146 -13.04 3.88 33.92
CA LYS A 146 -13.29 4.05 35.36
C LYS A 146 -14.78 4.11 35.71
N TYR A 147 -15.61 4.64 34.83
CA TYR A 147 -17.03 4.90 35.03
C TYR A 147 -17.80 4.54 33.76
N HIS A 148 -18.20 3.27 33.67
CA HIS A 148 -18.73 2.67 32.44
C HIS A 148 -20.02 3.34 31.93
N GLU A 149 -20.78 4.01 32.81
CA GLU A 149 -21.98 4.75 32.39
C GLU A 149 -21.66 5.92 31.43
N TYR A 150 -20.39 6.27 31.25
CA TYR A 150 -19.88 7.29 30.34
C TYR A 150 -19.19 6.74 29.09
N THR A 151 -19.19 5.41 28.86
CA THR A 151 -18.65 4.80 27.63
C THR A 151 -19.21 5.44 26.37
N TYR A 152 -20.48 5.86 26.39
CA TYR A 152 -21.13 6.52 25.26
C TYR A 152 -20.43 7.81 24.79
N LEU A 153 -19.59 8.42 25.63
CA LEU A 153 -18.81 9.60 25.25
C LEU A 153 -17.70 9.27 24.24
N ILE A 154 -17.21 8.02 24.19
CA ILE A 154 -16.27 7.58 23.14
C ILE A 154 -16.99 7.61 21.78
N GLY A 155 -18.15 6.94 21.70
CA GLY A 155 -18.97 6.96 20.48
C GLY A 155 -19.35 8.38 20.07
N ALA A 156 -19.69 9.25 21.02
CA ALA A 156 -20.04 10.65 20.72
C ALA A 156 -18.84 11.52 20.30
N TYR A 157 -17.62 11.15 20.72
CA TYR A 157 -16.38 11.85 20.38
C TYR A 157 -15.93 11.55 18.95
N ILE A 158 -16.13 10.32 18.49
CA ILE A 158 -15.80 9.90 17.13
C ILE A 158 -16.83 10.51 16.17
N ILE A 159 -16.34 11.45 15.37
CA ILE A 159 -17.10 12.24 14.40
C ILE A 159 -17.17 11.53 13.04
N PRO A 160 -18.19 11.80 12.21
CA PRO A 160 -18.25 11.29 10.84
C PRO A 160 -16.98 11.50 10.03
N TYR A 161 -16.39 12.70 10.03
CA TYR A 161 -15.13 12.95 9.31
C TYR A 161 -13.92 12.54 10.15
N TRP A 162 -13.73 11.24 10.21
CA TRP A 162 -12.62 10.62 10.94
C TRP A 162 -11.50 10.20 9.99
N ASP A 163 -10.26 10.51 10.35
CA ASP A 163 -9.09 9.99 9.63
C ASP A 163 -8.84 8.53 10.06
N THR A 164 -9.49 7.60 9.37
CA THR A 164 -9.37 6.15 9.61
C THR A 164 -8.08 5.56 9.04
N GLU A 165 -7.28 6.32 8.29
CA GLU A 165 -5.97 5.87 7.83
C GLU A 165 -4.89 6.14 8.90
N HIS A 166 -4.92 7.33 9.50
CA HIS A 166 -3.87 7.79 10.42
C HIS A 166 -4.26 7.77 11.90
N ALA A 167 -5.55 7.72 12.26
CA ALA A 167 -6.01 7.61 13.66
C ALA A 167 -6.99 6.45 13.96
N PRO A 168 -6.81 5.23 13.42
CA PRO A 168 -7.83 4.20 13.56
C PRO A 168 -7.74 3.39 14.86
N TYR A 169 -6.63 3.48 15.61
CA TYR A 169 -6.53 2.95 16.98
C TYR A 169 -7.65 3.45 17.92
N VAL A 170 -8.26 4.60 17.60
CA VAL A 170 -9.40 5.13 18.34
C VAL A 170 -10.65 4.25 18.20
N MET A 171 -10.80 3.57 17.07
CA MET A 171 -11.87 2.60 16.83
C MET A 171 -11.67 1.33 17.66
N GLU A 172 -10.42 0.90 17.88
CA GLU A 172 -10.11 -0.22 18.76
C GLU A 172 -10.55 0.02 20.21
N TYR A 173 -10.61 1.27 20.68
CA TYR A 173 -11.17 1.57 22.00
C TYR A 173 -12.64 1.16 22.12
N LEU A 174 -13.42 1.29 21.05
CA LEU A 174 -14.82 0.86 21.03
C LEU A 174 -14.93 -0.67 21.03
N GLU A 175 -14.14 -1.33 20.19
CA GLU A 175 -14.10 -2.79 20.12
C GLU A 175 -13.68 -3.41 21.45
N ARG A 176 -12.60 -2.89 22.05
CA ARG A 176 -12.04 -3.41 23.31
C ARG A 176 -13.04 -3.37 24.45
N ILE A 177 -13.88 -2.34 24.50
CA ILE A 177 -14.92 -2.23 25.52
C ILE A 177 -15.95 -3.33 25.38
N TYR A 178 -16.33 -3.69 24.16
CA TYR A 178 -17.18 -4.84 23.89
C TYR A 178 -16.47 -6.16 24.25
N LEU A 179 -15.23 -6.37 23.79
CA LEU A 179 -14.48 -7.62 24.06
C LEU A 179 -14.23 -7.85 25.56
N ASP A 180 -13.90 -6.80 26.32
CA ASP A 180 -13.59 -6.92 27.75
C ASP A 180 -14.84 -7.11 28.62
N ARG A 181 -16.02 -6.66 28.18
CA ARG A 181 -17.23 -6.55 29.05
C ARG A 181 -18.49 -7.19 28.50
N GLY A 182 -18.48 -7.61 27.24
CA GLY A 182 -19.65 -8.03 26.49
C GLY A 182 -20.59 -6.88 26.14
N PHE A 183 -21.64 -7.21 25.39
CA PHE A 183 -22.64 -6.24 24.94
C PHE A 183 -23.64 -5.89 26.05
N THR A 184 -23.50 -4.72 26.65
CA THR A 184 -24.32 -4.22 27.78
C THR A 184 -25.21 -3.04 27.37
N ASP A 185 -26.08 -2.57 28.27
CA ASP A 185 -26.89 -1.35 28.06
C ASP A 185 -26.01 -0.11 27.82
N ASP A 186 -24.82 -0.03 28.42
CA ASP A 186 -23.87 1.06 28.21
C ASP A 186 -23.21 0.98 26.82
N VAL A 187 -22.92 -0.24 26.33
CA VAL A 187 -22.42 -0.47 24.96
C VAL A 187 -23.52 -0.17 23.93
N LEU A 188 -24.76 -0.58 24.18
CA LEU A 188 -25.90 -0.22 23.34
C LEU A 188 -26.11 1.29 23.28
N LYS A 189 -25.96 1.98 24.42
CA LYS A 189 -25.99 3.45 24.45
C LYS A 189 -24.84 4.05 23.64
N THR A 190 -23.66 3.45 23.67
CA THR A 190 -22.50 3.89 22.89
C THR A 190 -22.76 3.77 21.40
N PHE A 191 -23.32 2.64 20.96
CA PHE A 191 -23.79 2.44 19.59
C PHE A 191 -24.77 3.55 19.16
N CYS A 192 -25.76 3.88 19.99
CA CYS A 192 -26.72 4.95 19.68
C CYS A 192 -26.11 6.36 19.63
N TYR A 193 -25.00 6.62 20.32
CA TYR A 193 -24.36 7.94 20.40
C TYR A 193 -23.23 8.12 19.38
N CYS A 194 -22.88 7.08 18.63
CA CYS A 194 -21.86 7.10 17.60
C CYS A 194 -22.47 7.39 16.23
N ASP A 195 -22.13 8.54 15.66
CA ASP A 195 -22.63 8.98 14.34
C ASP A 195 -21.78 8.42 13.20
N ASN A 196 -20.50 8.13 13.46
CA ASN A 196 -19.60 7.48 12.52
C ASN A 196 -19.94 5.99 12.33
N ILE A 197 -19.97 5.52 11.08
CA ILE A 197 -20.40 4.17 10.70
C ILE A 197 -19.36 3.13 11.13
N GLU A 198 -18.08 3.41 10.87
CA GLU A 198 -16.94 2.54 11.17
C GLU A 198 -16.80 2.32 12.69
N GLY A 199 -17.07 3.35 13.48
CA GLY A 199 -17.14 3.27 14.94
C GLY A 199 -18.27 2.35 15.38
N ARG A 200 -19.46 2.42 14.76
CA ARG A 200 -20.56 1.48 15.05
C ARG A 200 -20.21 0.04 14.67
N GLN A 201 -19.52 -0.17 13.55
CA GLN A 201 -19.03 -1.49 13.14
C GLN A 201 -17.97 -2.03 14.12
N SER A 202 -17.08 -1.16 14.61
CA SER A 202 -16.04 -1.52 15.58
C SER A 202 -16.64 -1.93 16.93
N ILE A 203 -17.74 -1.29 17.37
CA ILE A 203 -18.51 -1.74 18.55
C ILE A 203 -19.04 -3.18 18.39
N LEU A 204 -19.29 -3.61 17.16
CA LEU A 204 -19.82 -4.92 16.81
C LEU A 204 -18.73 -5.94 16.43
N SER A 205 -17.44 -5.57 16.53
CA SER A 205 -16.30 -6.35 16.03
C SER A 205 -16.45 -6.76 14.55
N LYS A 206 -16.77 -5.77 13.69
CA LYS A 206 -17.06 -5.95 12.25
C LYS A 206 -16.43 -4.86 11.35
N GLY A 207 -15.40 -4.15 11.83
CA GLY A 207 -14.71 -3.11 11.06
C GLY A 207 -13.43 -3.62 10.39
N TRP A 208 -12.90 -2.89 9.41
CA TRP A 208 -11.66 -3.23 8.68
C TRP A 208 -10.44 -3.52 9.58
N GLN A 209 -10.41 -2.94 10.77
CA GLN A 209 -9.35 -3.16 11.78
C GLN A 209 -9.80 -3.98 12.98
N SER A 210 -11.00 -4.57 12.91
CA SER A 210 -11.50 -5.41 13.99
C SER A 210 -10.76 -6.74 14.00
N SER A 211 -10.58 -7.30 15.20
CA SER A 211 -9.99 -8.63 15.36
C SER A 211 -10.77 -9.77 14.68
N GLU A 212 -12.02 -9.56 14.25
CA GLU A 212 -12.96 -10.53 13.65
C GLU A 212 -13.19 -11.84 14.46
N GLU A 213 -12.49 -12.05 15.58
CA GLU A 213 -12.52 -13.29 16.34
C GLU A 213 -13.90 -13.53 17.00
N ASN A 214 -14.73 -12.48 17.18
CA ASN A 214 -16.04 -12.56 17.85
C ASN A 214 -17.07 -11.48 17.40
N PRO A 215 -17.53 -11.47 16.13
CA PRO A 215 -18.53 -10.51 15.68
C PRO A 215 -19.84 -10.60 16.47
N PHE A 216 -20.46 -9.46 16.76
CA PHE A 216 -21.70 -9.38 17.54
C PHE A 216 -22.92 -9.14 16.65
N ASP A 217 -23.83 -10.11 16.59
CA ASP A 217 -25.12 -9.99 15.90
C ASP A 217 -26.14 -9.21 16.78
N LEU A 218 -26.29 -7.92 16.46
CA LEU A 218 -27.19 -7.02 17.17
C LEU A 218 -28.67 -7.29 16.81
N GLU A 219 -28.95 -7.81 15.62
CA GLU A 219 -30.29 -8.23 15.21
C GLU A 219 -30.79 -9.39 16.09
N ALA A 220 -29.98 -10.44 16.24
CA ALA A 220 -30.27 -11.57 17.12
C ALA A 220 -30.48 -11.09 18.56
N TYR A 221 -29.62 -10.18 19.06
CA TYR A 221 -29.75 -9.60 20.39
C TYR A 221 -31.11 -8.93 20.63
N PHE A 222 -31.66 -8.24 19.63
CA PHE A 222 -32.99 -7.64 19.69
C PHE A 222 -34.13 -8.66 19.56
N LYS A 223 -33.99 -9.66 18.68
CA LYS A 223 -34.99 -10.72 18.47
C LYS A 223 -35.18 -11.61 19.71
N GLU A 224 -34.11 -11.89 20.45
CA GLU A 224 -34.17 -12.72 21.66
C GLU A 224 -34.97 -12.11 22.80
N THR A 225 -34.92 -10.78 22.97
CA THR A 225 -35.58 -10.09 24.08
C THR A 225 -36.20 -8.76 23.63
N PRO A 226 -37.53 -8.70 23.43
CA PRO A 226 -38.21 -7.49 22.94
C PRO A 226 -38.00 -6.21 23.77
N GLU A 227 -37.69 -6.34 25.06
CA GLU A 227 -37.36 -5.18 25.92
C GLU A 227 -36.04 -4.49 25.52
N ARG A 228 -35.08 -5.22 24.91
CA ARG A 228 -33.82 -4.65 24.41
C ARG A 228 -34.06 -3.72 23.23
N TYR A 229 -34.92 -4.14 22.29
CA TYR A 229 -35.31 -3.28 21.16
C TYR A 229 -36.08 -2.03 21.62
N LYS A 230 -36.97 -2.15 22.62
CA LYS A 230 -37.61 -0.98 23.24
C LYS A 230 -36.60 -0.05 23.90
N ARG A 231 -35.56 -0.61 24.52
CA ARG A 231 -34.47 0.17 25.12
C ARG A 231 -33.68 0.93 24.05
N PHE A 232 -33.31 0.29 22.95
CA PHE A 232 -32.70 0.95 21.78
C PHE A 232 -33.53 2.14 21.29
N LYS A 233 -34.83 1.96 21.02
CA LYS A 233 -35.72 3.06 20.60
C LYS A 233 -35.79 4.22 21.61
N THR A 234 -35.70 3.90 22.91
CA THR A 234 -35.65 4.91 23.97
C THR A 234 -34.33 5.67 23.96
N LEU A 235 -33.21 4.97 23.81
CA LEU A 235 -31.87 5.55 23.75
C LEU A 235 -31.69 6.45 22.52
N MET A 236 -32.23 6.06 21.37
CA MET A 236 -32.23 6.91 20.16
C MET A 236 -32.96 8.24 20.40
N LYS A 237 -34.15 8.22 21.03
CA LYS A 237 -34.86 9.45 21.41
C LYS A 237 -34.07 10.33 22.38
N GLU A 238 -33.40 9.71 23.36
CA GLU A 238 -32.53 10.41 24.31
C GLU A 238 -31.36 11.05 23.56
N ARG A 239 -30.67 10.30 22.68
CA ARG A 239 -29.55 10.77 21.85
C ARG A 239 -29.91 11.98 21.00
N PHE A 240 -30.93 11.90 20.16
CA PHE A 240 -31.31 12.99 19.25
C PHE A 240 -31.85 14.24 19.97
N LYS A 241 -32.28 14.09 21.23
CA LYS A 241 -32.59 15.23 22.08
C LYS A 241 -31.34 15.88 22.67
N GLU A 242 -30.32 15.10 23.00
CA GLU A 242 -29.09 15.57 23.63
C GLU A 242 -28.09 16.16 22.63
N GLN A 243 -27.93 15.56 21.45
CA GLN A 243 -26.96 16.00 20.44
C GLN A 243 -27.55 15.95 19.01
N PRO A 244 -27.17 16.89 18.11
CA PRO A 244 -27.55 16.85 16.70
C PRO A 244 -26.90 15.65 15.99
N TYR A 245 -27.46 15.20 14.87
CA TYR A 245 -26.74 14.27 13.96
C TYR A 245 -25.69 15.04 13.18
N LEU A 246 -24.50 14.48 13.07
CA LEU A 246 -23.41 15.05 12.29
C LEU A 246 -23.34 14.33 10.95
N GLN A 247 -23.04 15.08 9.89
CA GLN A 247 -22.88 14.60 8.52
C GLN A 247 -21.73 15.40 7.89
N TYR A 248 -21.01 14.80 6.95
CA TYR A 248 -19.78 15.37 6.43
C TYR A 248 -19.88 15.83 4.96
N THR A 249 -20.03 14.91 3.99
CA THR A 249 -20.09 15.26 2.56
C THR A 249 -21.52 15.31 1.98
N GLU A 250 -21.65 15.73 0.72
CA GLU A 250 -22.88 15.51 -0.08
C GLU A 250 -23.16 14.03 -0.28
N ASP A 251 -22.11 13.23 -0.50
CA ASP A 251 -22.22 11.79 -0.72
C ASP A 251 -22.73 11.07 0.54
N ASP A 252 -22.34 11.55 1.73
CA ASP A 252 -22.80 11.03 3.03
C ASP A 252 -24.12 11.67 3.52
N TYR A 253 -24.71 12.61 2.76
CA TYR A 253 -25.90 13.32 3.21
C TYR A 253 -27.14 12.43 3.13
N THR A 254 -27.80 12.25 4.28
CA THR A 254 -29.09 11.60 4.40
C THR A 254 -30.10 12.47 5.14
N ASP A 255 -31.31 12.58 4.59
CA ASP A 255 -32.46 13.10 5.32
C ASP A 255 -33.10 12.04 6.24
N ARG A 256 -32.57 10.81 6.21
CA ARG A 256 -33.02 9.65 6.99
C ARG A 256 -31.93 9.07 7.91
N PRO A 257 -31.37 9.85 8.85
CA PRO A 257 -30.22 9.42 9.64
C PRO A 257 -30.49 8.22 10.56
N VAL A 258 -31.76 7.85 10.80
CA VAL A 258 -32.08 6.62 11.54
C VAL A 258 -31.83 5.38 10.69
N GLU A 259 -31.96 5.48 9.37
CA GLU A 259 -31.72 4.38 8.42
C GLU A 259 -30.30 3.82 8.57
N ASP A 260 -29.29 4.69 8.71
CA ASP A 260 -27.87 4.31 8.87
C ASP A 260 -27.63 3.42 10.08
N PHE A 261 -28.37 3.64 11.18
CA PHE A 261 -28.29 2.77 12.36
C PHE A 261 -28.91 1.40 12.08
N TYR A 262 -29.97 1.34 11.29
CA TYR A 262 -30.59 0.07 10.88
C TYR A 262 -29.73 -0.68 9.85
N ARG A 263 -29.02 0.03 8.96
CA ARG A 263 -27.99 -0.56 8.10
C ARG A 263 -26.88 -1.20 8.92
N SER A 264 -26.36 -0.51 9.95
CA SER A 264 -25.38 -1.10 10.88
C SER A 264 -25.93 -2.33 11.64
N ILE A 265 -27.23 -2.37 11.97
CA ILE A 265 -27.86 -3.55 12.59
C ILE A 265 -27.95 -4.71 11.58
N LEU A 266 -28.39 -4.45 10.35
CA LEU A 266 -28.50 -5.47 9.30
C LEU A 266 -27.12 -6.04 8.93
N TYR A 267 -26.12 -5.18 8.81
CA TYR A 267 -24.73 -5.55 8.55
C TYR A 267 -24.17 -6.46 9.65
N SER A 268 -24.62 -6.32 10.91
CA SER A 268 -24.15 -7.17 12.02
C SER A 268 -24.46 -8.68 11.84
N ARG A 269 -25.36 -9.03 10.92
CA ARG A 269 -25.74 -10.42 10.61
C ARG A 269 -24.85 -11.07 9.55
N THR A 270 -24.16 -10.31 8.70
CA THR A 270 -23.45 -10.88 7.54
C THR A 270 -22.21 -11.65 7.98
N SER A 271 -22.03 -12.85 7.46
CA SER A 271 -20.92 -13.76 7.79
C SER A 271 -19.73 -13.64 6.86
N ASP A 272 -19.87 -12.87 5.78
CA ASP A 272 -18.97 -12.98 4.63
C ASP A 272 -17.97 -11.82 4.66
N ASP A 273 -16.69 -12.18 4.58
CA ASP A 273 -15.50 -11.32 4.62
C ASP A 273 -15.24 -10.61 3.27
N GLU A 274 -16.17 -10.76 2.32
CA GLU A 274 -16.07 -10.18 0.98
C GLU A 274 -16.98 -8.94 0.90
N ASP A 275 -16.32 -7.79 0.72
CA ASP A 275 -16.87 -6.49 0.33
C ASP A 275 -17.38 -5.57 1.45
N TYR A 276 -16.41 -4.93 2.12
CA TYR A 276 -16.55 -3.66 2.86
C TYR A 276 -17.32 -2.57 2.07
N TYR A 277 -17.38 -2.68 0.73
CA TYR A 277 -17.99 -1.71 -0.19
C TYR A 277 -19.51 -1.88 -0.40
N ASP A 278 -20.15 -2.94 0.11
CA ASP A 278 -21.58 -3.24 -0.16
C ASP A 278 -22.57 -2.70 0.91
N PHE A 279 -22.13 -1.78 1.79
CA PHE A 279 -23.01 -1.20 2.83
C PHE A 279 -24.24 -0.46 2.26
N GLU A 280 -24.10 0.10 1.05
CA GLU A 280 -25.20 0.75 0.33
C GLU A 280 -26.20 -0.26 -0.27
N ASP A 281 -25.73 -1.47 -0.62
CA ASP A 281 -26.50 -2.52 -1.32
C ASP A 281 -27.28 -3.44 -0.38
N LEU A 282 -27.25 -3.18 0.93
CA LEU A 282 -28.05 -3.91 1.92
C LEU A 282 -29.57 -3.80 1.65
N ASP A 283 -30.24 -4.95 1.54
CA ASP A 283 -31.69 -5.01 1.30
C ASP A 283 -32.52 -4.67 2.55
N LEU A 284 -32.87 -3.38 2.70
CA LEU A 284 -33.70 -2.89 3.79
C LEU A 284 -35.18 -3.34 3.72
N GLU A 285 -35.61 -4.03 2.66
CA GLU A 285 -36.94 -4.65 2.60
C GLU A 285 -37.02 -5.97 3.36
N GLU A 286 -35.91 -6.46 3.91
CA GLU A 286 -35.90 -7.62 4.79
C GLU A 286 -36.72 -7.42 6.08
N ILE A 287 -37.33 -8.50 6.57
CA ILE A 287 -38.17 -8.48 7.79
C ILE A 287 -37.29 -8.50 9.05
N PHE A 288 -37.45 -7.48 9.90
CA PHE A 288 -36.71 -7.31 11.14
C PHE A 288 -37.50 -7.80 12.38
N ILE A 289 -38.29 -6.94 13.04
CA ILE A 289 -39.07 -7.27 14.26
C ILE A 289 -40.58 -7.22 13.99
N GLU A 290 -41.14 -6.03 13.76
CA GLU A 290 -42.58 -5.85 13.50
C GLU A 290 -42.86 -5.53 12.02
N GLY A 291 -41.86 -5.04 11.29
CA GLY A 291 -41.90 -4.73 9.86
C GLY A 291 -40.54 -4.94 9.17
N THR A 292 -40.37 -4.35 7.99
CA THR A 292 -39.08 -4.32 7.32
C THR A 292 -38.11 -3.36 8.02
N TYR A 293 -36.80 -3.50 7.78
CA TYR A 293 -35.78 -2.57 8.28
C TYR A 293 -36.11 -1.12 7.90
N ASP A 294 -36.46 -0.88 6.64
CA ASP A 294 -36.85 0.45 6.14
C ASP A 294 -38.07 1.03 6.89
N ASN A 295 -39.11 0.21 7.08
CA ASN A 295 -40.33 0.63 7.77
C ASN A 295 -40.08 0.94 9.25
N GLU A 296 -39.28 0.14 9.94
CA GLU A 296 -38.93 0.36 11.36
C GLU A 296 -38.07 1.62 11.53
N ALA A 297 -37.10 1.85 10.63
CA ALA A 297 -36.30 3.07 10.59
C ALA A 297 -37.18 4.31 10.37
N TYR A 298 -38.05 4.29 9.36
CA TYR A 298 -38.99 5.37 9.06
C TYR A 298 -39.90 5.70 10.25
N ASN A 299 -40.48 4.67 10.86
CA ASN A 299 -41.37 4.82 12.00
C ASN A 299 -40.64 5.41 13.22
N LEU A 300 -39.43 4.92 13.51
CA LEU A 300 -38.63 5.43 14.62
C LEU A 300 -38.19 6.88 14.38
N GLN A 301 -37.76 7.23 13.17
CA GLN A 301 -37.42 8.60 12.81
C GLN A 301 -38.61 9.53 13.04
N THR A 302 -39.77 9.19 12.48
CA THR A 302 -40.99 9.98 12.66
C THR A 302 -41.32 10.16 14.15
N GLU A 303 -41.18 9.09 14.95
CA GLU A 303 -41.42 9.15 16.39
C GLU A 303 -40.43 10.06 17.13
N ILE A 304 -39.15 10.08 16.72
CA ILE A 304 -38.13 10.95 17.30
C ILE A 304 -38.38 12.41 16.89
N GLU A 305 -38.66 12.68 15.61
CA GLU A 305 -38.94 14.03 15.09
C GLU A 305 -40.17 14.64 15.77
N ASP A 306 -41.23 13.86 15.96
CA ASP A 306 -42.42 14.26 16.73
C ASP A 306 -42.07 14.56 18.19
N TYR A 307 -41.15 13.79 18.78
CA TYR A 307 -40.70 13.96 20.17
C TYR A 307 -39.84 15.22 20.36
N ILE A 308 -38.94 15.54 19.43
CA ILE A 308 -38.04 16.70 19.53
C ILE A 308 -38.60 17.97 18.88
N GLY A 309 -39.61 17.84 18.03
CA GLY A 309 -40.30 18.95 17.35
C GLY A 309 -39.52 19.60 16.20
N LYS A 310 -38.55 18.88 15.62
CA LYS A 310 -37.72 19.34 14.49
C LYS A 310 -37.19 18.12 13.69
N PRO A 311 -36.79 18.29 12.42
CA PRO A 311 -36.10 17.25 11.65
C PRO A 311 -34.80 16.80 12.33
N LEU A 312 -34.40 15.54 12.10
CA LEU A 312 -33.18 14.98 12.69
C LEU A 312 -31.90 15.46 12.01
N ALA A 313 -31.95 15.60 10.68
CA ALA A 313 -30.91 16.21 9.86
C ALA A 313 -31.26 17.67 9.55
N GLU A 314 -30.29 18.59 9.63
CA GLU A 314 -30.49 19.91 9.04
C GLU A 314 -30.51 19.78 7.51
N PRO A 315 -31.28 20.62 6.79
CA PRO A 315 -31.20 20.66 5.33
C PRO A 315 -29.75 20.90 4.91
N TYR A 316 -29.26 20.12 3.94
CA TYR A 316 -27.90 20.23 3.43
C TYR A 316 -27.52 21.70 3.20
N LYS A 317 -26.46 22.14 3.88
CA LYS A 317 -25.85 23.46 3.71
C LYS A 317 -24.48 23.25 3.11
N ASP A 318 -24.47 23.38 1.79
CA ASP A 318 -23.32 23.34 0.92
C ASP A 318 -22.18 24.26 1.41
N SER A 319 -21.29 23.72 2.24
CA SER A 319 -20.24 24.48 2.92
C SER A 319 -18.86 23.85 2.78
N MET A 320 -18.77 22.51 2.73
CA MET A 320 -17.53 21.77 2.44
C MET A 320 -17.20 21.79 0.94
N GLU A 321 -18.21 21.62 0.07
CA GLU A 321 -18.06 21.85 -1.37
C GLU A 321 -17.55 23.27 -1.63
N ARG A 322 -17.80 24.24 -0.75
CA ARG A 322 -17.24 25.58 -0.90
C ARG A 322 -15.74 25.65 -0.68
N TYR A 323 -15.12 24.81 0.16
CA TYR A 323 -13.67 24.85 0.36
C TYR A 323 -12.94 24.05 -0.72
N ASP A 324 -13.43 22.86 -1.07
CA ASP A 324 -12.84 22.03 -2.13
C ASP A 324 -13.08 22.65 -3.50
N LYS A 325 -14.29 23.11 -3.80
CA LYS A 325 -14.59 23.80 -5.06
C LYS A 325 -13.94 25.19 -5.12
N GLU A 326 -13.81 25.94 -4.01
CA GLU A 326 -13.03 27.20 -4.05
C GLU A 326 -11.51 26.97 -4.12
N SER A 327 -11.01 25.81 -3.66
CA SER A 327 -9.60 25.43 -3.76
C SER A 327 -9.30 24.89 -5.15
N GLU A 328 -10.14 24.02 -5.70
CA GLU A 328 -10.14 23.58 -7.11
C GLU A 328 -10.33 24.77 -8.06
N GLU A 329 -11.31 25.65 -7.84
CA GLU A 329 -11.47 26.89 -8.62
C GLU A 329 -10.24 27.78 -8.50
N ALA A 330 -9.55 27.83 -7.34
CA ALA A 330 -8.30 28.58 -7.18
C ALA A 330 -7.09 27.85 -7.79
N LEU A 331 -7.13 26.53 -7.95
CA LEU A 331 -6.11 25.74 -8.64
C LEU A 331 -6.24 25.94 -10.16
N GLU A 332 -7.47 26.08 -10.66
CA GLU A 332 -7.84 26.28 -12.07
C GLU A 332 -7.97 27.77 -12.50
N ASP A 333 -7.96 28.73 -11.56
CA ASP A 333 -8.08 30.16 -11.89
C ASP A 333 -6.81 30.68 -12.58
N ASP A 334 -6.93 30.82 -13.90
CA ASP A 334 -5.91 31.36 -14.81
C ASP A 334 -5.34 32.74 -14.38
N THR A 335 -6.00 33.47 -13.49
CA THR A 335 -5.58 34.81 -13.06
C THR A 335 -4.78 34.82 -11.75
N VAL A 336 -4.56 33.66 -11.12
CA VAL A 336 -3.87 33.56 -9.82
C VAL A 336 -2.46 34.12 -9.86
N TRP A 337 -1.71 33.84 -10.94
CA TRP A 337 -0.35 34.35 -11.10
C TRP A 337 -0.32 35.85 -11.42
N GLU A 338 -1.25 36.32 -12.24
CA GLU A 338 -1.44 37.75 -12.51
C GLU A 338 -1.72 38.53 -11.22
N ASP A 339 -2.64 38.02 -10.39
CA ASP A 339 -2.98 38.61 -9.09
C ASP A 339 -1.76 38.67 -8.16
N PHE A 340 -1.00 37.57 -8.07
CA PHE A 340 0.20 37.50 -7.24
C PHE A 340 1.21 38.59 -7.58
N PHE A 341 1.54 38.78 -8.87
CA PHE A 341 2.52 39.80 -9.25
C PHE A 341 1.95 41.22 -9.17
N LEU A 342 0.77 41.46 -9.75
CA LEU A 342 0.20 42.82 -9.87
C LEU A 342 -0.25 43.40 -8.53
N ASN A 343 -0.81 42.58 -7.64
CA ASN A 343 -1.33 43.03 -6.35
C ASN A 343 -0.36 42.73 -5.19
N GLY A 344 0.52 41.74 -5.34
CA GLY A 344 1.51 41.37 -4.34
C GLY A 344 2.65 42.38 -4.18
N PHE A 345 3.01 43.14 -5.23
CA PHE A 345 4.21 43.99 -5.22
C PHE A 345 3.94 45.42 -5.71
N GLU A 346 4.64 46.42 -5.13
CA GLU A 346 4.52 47.82 -5.58
C GLU A 346 5.01 48.00 -7.03
N ASN A 347 5.99 47.21 -7.44
CA ASN A 347 6.53 47.13 -8.78
C ASN A 347 5.94 45.96 -9.59
N GLY A 348 4.71 45.54 -9.24
CA GLY A 348 4.02 44.39 -9.83
C GLY A 348 3.81 44.50 -11.34
N GLU A 349 3.41 45.66 -11.85
CA GLU A 349 3.26 45.88 -13.30
C GLU A 349 4.59 45.72 -14.06
N GLU A 350 5.69 46.20 -13.50
CA GLU A 350 7.03 46.05 -14.11
C GLU A 350 7.47 44.57 -14.09
N MET A 351 7.21 43.85 -12.99
CA MET A 351 7.49 42.41 -12.88
C MET A 351 6.67 41.59 -13.89
N TRP A 352 5.37 41.86 -14.00
CA TRP A 352 4.48 41.14 -14.91
C TRP A 352 4.86 41.38 -16.38
N ASN A 353 5.21 42.61 -16.75
CA ASN A 353 5.69 42.92 -18.09
C ASN A 353 7.01 42.20 -18.41
N TYR A 354 7.91 42.08 -17.43
CA TYR A 354 9.14 41.31 -17.59
C TYR A 354 8.85 39.82 -17.83
N ILE A 355 7.86 39.25 -17.14
CA ILE A 355 7.42 37.86 -17.36
C ILE A 355 6.87 37.71 -18.77
N MET A 356 5.85 38.48 -19.14
CA MET A 356 5.10 38.24 -20.37
C MET A 356 5.84 38.63 -21.65
N TYR A 357 6.73 39.62 -21.57
CA TYR A 357 7.38 40.21 -22.74
C TYR A 357 8.91 40.14 -22.71
N GLY A 358 9.52 39.77 -21.59
CA GLY A 358 10.98 39.79 -21.43
C GLY A 358 11.59 41.18 -21.51
N GLU A 359 10.78 42.24 -21.33
CA GLU A 359 11.23 43.64 -21.43
C GLU A 359 11.74 44.17 -20.08
N ASP A 360 12.83 44.96 -20.12
CA ASP A 360 13.45 45.66 -18.97
C ASP A 360 13.91 44.77 -17.80
N ASP A 361 15.05 44.09 -17.97
CA ASP A 361 15.70 43.29 -16.93
C ASP A 361 16.16 44.08 -15.70
N SER A 362 16.15 45.42 -15.75
CA SER A 362 16.51 46.25 -14.59
C SER A 362 15.55 46.10 -13.41
N ILE A 363 14.33 45.59 -13.65
CA ILE A 363 13.39 45.25 -12.58
C ILE A 363 13.98 44.24 -11.61
N LEU A 364 14.77 43.31 -12.12
CA LEU A 364 15.41 42.24 -11.36
C LEU A 364 16.36 42.75 -10.28
N ASP A 365 16.96 43.92 -10.46
CA ASP A 365 17.82 44.55 -9.45
C ASP A 365 17.03 45.26 -8.35
N LYS A 366 15.73 45.50 -8.55
CA LYS A 366 14.84 46.15 -7.58
C LYS A 366 14.15 45.16 -6.65
N ILE A 367 14.14 43.86 -6.99
CA ILE A 367 13.46 42.81 -6.22
C ILE A 367 14.24 42.52 -4.94
N GLN A 368 13.56 42.63 -3.80
CA GLN A 368 14.10 42.25 -2.50
C GLN A 368 13.51 40.91 -2.05
N PRO A 369 14.27 40.11 -1.27
CA PRO A 369 13.74 38.88 -0.70
C PRO A 369 12.53 39.17 0.21
N VAL A 370 11.52 38.31 0.16
CA VAL A 370 10.28 38.44 0.93
C VAL A 370 9.81 37.08 1.43
N ASP A 371 9.10 37.08 2.56
CA ASP A 371 8.31 35.94 2.98
C ASP A 371 7.04 35.86 2.12
N ILE A 372 7.08 35.02 1.08
CA ILE A 372 6.03 34.91 0.07
C ILE A 372 4.71 34.43 0.69
N LEU A 373 4.76 33.48 1.63
CA LEU A 373 3.57 32.93 2.29
C LEU A 373 2.87 34.01 3.10
N LYS A 374 3.64 34.73 3.92
CA LYS A 374 3.12 35.84 4.71
C LYS A 374 2.58 36.96 3.82
N LEU A 375 3.30 37.32 2.75
CA LEU A 375 2.86 38.35 1.81
C LEU A 375 1.48 38.01 1.22
N SER A 376 1.30 36.76 0.76
CA SER A 376 0.06 36.30 0.16
C SER A 376 -1.11 36.33 1.14
N LYS A 377 -0.90 35.91 2.40
CA LYS A 377 -1.91 35.96 3.45
C LYS A 377 -2.25 37.41 3.86
N ASP A 378 -1.23 38.23 4.11
CA ASP A 378 -1.39 39.63 4.55
C ASP A 378 -2.15 40.46 3.50
N LYS A 379 -1.87 40.22 2.22
CA LYS A 379 -2.52 40.92 1.09
C LYS A 379 -3.77 40.23 0.55
N LYS A 380 -4.13 39.05 1.07
CA LYS A 380 -5.27 38.24 0.61
C LYS A 380 -5.22 37.94 -0.89
N LEU A 381 -4.03 37.58 -1.38
CA LEU A 381 -3.80 37.23 -2.78
C LEU A 381 -4.44 35.87 -3.08
N LYS A 382 -4.93 35.66 -4.30
CA LYS A 382 -5.57 34.40 -4.70
C LYS A 382 -4.66 33.19 -4.53
N ILE A 383 -3.35 33.38 -4.76
CA ILE A 383 -2.34 32.33 -4.61
C ILE A 383 -2.20 31.82 -3.17
N SER A 384 -2.72 32.53 -2.15
CA SER A 384 -2.64 32.06 -0.77
C SER A 384 -3.35 30.72 -0.59
N LYS A 385 -4.49 30.50 -1.26
CA LYS A 385 -5.20 29.22 -1.23
C LYS A 385 -4.39 28.09 -1.86
N LYS A 386 -3.70 28.39 -2.97
CA LYS A 386 -2.80 27.44 -3.63
C LYS A 386 -1.62 27.07 -2.73
N PHE A 387 -1.08 28.05 -1.99
CA PHE A 387 -0.09 27.77 -0.95
C PHE A 387 -0.66 26.95 0.20
N ASP A 388 -1.86 27.26 0.70
CA ASP A 388 -2.47 26.48 1.79
C ASP A 388 -2.79 25.03 1.37
N TRP A 389 -3.06 24.78 0.08
CA TRP A 389 -3.27 23.45 -0.48
C TRP A 389 -1.97 22.64 -0.61
N PHE A 390 -0.93 23.23 -1.22
CA PHE A 390 0.32 22.51 -1.48
C PHE A 390 1.27 22.48 -0.28
N ILE A 391 1.24 23.51 0.57
CA ILE A 391 2.14 23.67 1.71
C ILE A 391 1.32 23.36 2.95
N GLY A 392 1.28 22.08 3.31
CA GLY A 392 0.67 21.64 4.56
C GLY A 392 1.44 22.17 5.78
N GLY A 393 0.95 21.88 6.99
CA GLY A 393 1.59 22.32 8.24
C GLY A 393 3.05 21.87 8.42
N PHE A 394 3.49 20.90 7.64
CA PHE A 394 4.80 20.24 7.74
C PHE A 394 5.74 20.57 6.57
N ASP A 395 5.24 21.22 5.52
CA ASP A 395 5.99 21.44 4.29
C ASP A 395 6.61 22.85 4.25
N SER A 396 7.72 22.97 3.51
CA SER A 396 8.35 24.27 3.25
C SER A 396 7.98 24.76 1.87
N LEU A 397 7.92 26.08 1.70
CA LEU A 397 7.75 26.67 0.37
C LEU A 397 8.85 26.17 -0.58
N GLU A 398 10.10 26.06 -0.12
CA GLU A 398 11.21 25.56 -0.92
C GLU A 398 11.01 24.12 -1.41
N GLY A 399 10.43 23.25 -0.58
CA GLY A 399 10.14 21.85 -0.92
C GLY A 399 9.00 21.72 -1.94
N GLU A 400 7.90 22.44 -1.73
CA GLU A 400 6.68 22.32 -2.55
C GLU A 400 6.65 23.29 -3.75
N PHE A 401 7.64 24.20 -3.85
CA PHE A 401 7.76 25.13 -4.96
C PHE A 401 7.70 24.47 -6.35
N PRO A 402 8.31 23.29 -6.62
CA PRO A 402 8.21 22.62 -7.91
C PRO A 402 6.75 22.33 -8.31
N ARG A 403 5.95 21.74 -7.40
CA ARG A 403 4.54 21.40 -7.65
C ARG A 403 3.69 22.65 -7.83
N ILE A 404 3.92 23.66 -7.01
CA ILE A 404 3.22 24.95 -7.16
C ILE A 404 3.56 25.59 -8.49
N PHE A 405 4.84 25.60 -8.87
CA PHE A 405 5.34 26.20 -10.10
C PHE A 405 4.98 25.42 -11.37
N GLU A 406 4.73 24.12 -11.28
CA GLU A 406 4.23 23.28 -12.38
C GLU A 406 2.94 23.86 -12.97
N SER A 407 2.03 24.37 -12.13
CA SER A 407 0.84 25.04 -12.64
C SER A 407 1.12 26.33 -13.42
N PHE A 408 2.21 27.06 -13.13
CA PHE A 408 2.65 28.19 -13.97
C PHE A 408 3.20 27.68 -15.31
N LEU A 409 3.98 26.60 -15.26
CA LEU A 409 4.53 25.96 -16.44
C LEU A 409 3.39 25.53 -17.38
N GLU A 410 2.43 24.73 -16.90
CA GLU A 410 1.32 24.21 -17.70
C GLU A 410 0.48 25.31 -18.33
N GLN A 411 0.23 26.40 -17.59
CA GLN A 411 -0.59 27.50 -18.06
C GLN A 411 0.10 28.31 -19.18
N TYR A 412 1.41 28.54 -19.07
CA TYR A 412 2.14 29.42 -19.99
C TYR A 412 3.06 28.67 -20.97
N TYR A 413 3.17 27.34 -20.89
CA TYR A 413 4.05 26.51 -21.71
C TYR A 413 3.48 25.12 -22.01
N ASP A 414 3.28 24.83 -23.30
CA ASP A 414 2.80 23.53 -23.79
C ASP A 414 3.97 22.51 -23.87
N VAL A 415 4.10 21.72 -22.81
CA VAL A 415 5.12 20.67 -22.66
C VAL A 415 4.99 19.60 -23.75
N ASP A 416 3.76 19.15 -24.04
CA ASP A 416 3.52 18.08 -25.02
C ASP A 416 3.93 18.46 -26.43
N GLN A 417 3.66 19.70 -26.84
CA GLN A 417 4.09 20.21 -28.13
C GLN A 417 5.62 20.34 -28.18
N ALA A 418 6.24 20.81 -27.10
CA ALA A 418 7.69 20.93 -27.02
C ALA A 418 8.40 19.57 -27.12
N LEU A 419 7.87 18.54 -26.44
CA LEU A 419 8.39 17.18 -26.52
C LEU A 419 8.24 16.59 -27.93
N ARG A 420 7.04 16.70 -28.55
CA ARG A 420 6.77 16.19 -29.91
C ARG A 420 7.64 16.84 -30.99
N ASN A 421 8.00 18.11 -30.81
CA ASN A 421 8.78 18.87 -31.79
C ASN A 421 10.25 19.05 -31.41
N ASN A 422 10.77 18.24 -30.49
CA ASN A 422 12.18 18.24 -30.10
C ASN A 422 12.69 19.63 -29.63
N GLY A 423 11.85 20.32 -28.85
CA GLY A 423 12.11 21.67 -28.31
C GLY A 423 11.68 22.83 -29.20
N MET A 424 10.99 22.57 -30.33
CA MET A 424 10.43 23.62 -31.19
C MET A 424 8.91 23.78 -30.98
N ILE A 425 8.50 24.79 -30.21
CA ILE A 425 7.08 25.14 -30.07
C ILE A 425 6.59 25.83 -31.36
N ILE A 426 5.47 25.37 -31.91
CA ILE A 426 4.79 25.99 -33.05
C ILE A 426 3.64 26.80 -32.46
N SER A 427 3.88 28.10 -32.29
CA SER A 427 3.01 29.16 -31.75
C SER A 427 1.64 28.74 -31.18
N ILE A 428 1.45 28.96 -29.88
CA ILE A 428 0.12 29.26 -29.33
C ILE A 428 -0.04 30.78 -29.46
N ASN A 429 -1.01 31.24 -30.26
CA ASN A 429 -1.37 32.66 -30.46
C ASN A 429 -0.44 33.57 -31.31
N GLY A 430 0.46 33.02 -32.12
CA GLY A 430 1.09 33.78 -33.22
C GLY A 430 2.23 34.74 -32.83
N ASN A 431 2.82 34.63 -31.63
CA ASN A 431 4.12 35.21 -31.30
C ASN A 431 5.05 34.10 -30.78
N ASP A 432 6.06 33.76 -31.58
CA ASP A 432 6.92 32.56 -31.48
C ASP A 432 7.92 32.55 -30.30
N THR A 433 7.70 33.33 -29.24
CA THR A 433 8.73 33.59 -28.19
C THR A 433 8.22 33.79 -26.75
N THR A 434 6.91 33.78 -26.48
CA THR A 434 6.38 34.27 -25.17
C THR A 434 6.31 33.22 -24.06
N GLY A 435 5.81 31.99 -24.30
CA GLY A 435 5.56 31.03 -23.21
C GLY A 435 6.81 30.51 -22.50
N ARG A 436 7.75 29.98 -23.27
CA ARG A 436 9.07 29.54 -22.76
C ARG A 436 9.79 30.67 -22.02
N GLN A 437 9.79 31.87 -22.61
CA GLN A 437 10.44 33.03 -22.01
C GLN A 437 9.73 33.46 -20.72
N ALA A 438 8.40 33.38 -20.66
CA ALA A 438 7.63 33.71 -19.46
C ALA A 438 7.97 32.81 -18.29
N VAL A 439 8.06 31.49 -18.51
CA VAL A 439 8.51 30.54 -17.46
C VAL A 439 9.91 30.88 -16.96
N ILE A 440 10.82 31.19 -17.89
CA ILE A 440 12.20 31.57 -17.58
C ILE A 440 12.27 32.89 -16.78
N CYS A 441 11.49 33.90 -17.16
CA CYS A 441 11.42 35.19 -16.48
C CYS A 441 10.72 35.09 -15.11
N ALA A 442 9.70 34.25 -14.98
CA ALA A 442 9.04 34.00 -13.70
C ALA A 442 10.02 33.33 -12.72
N LEU A 443 10.79 32.34 -13.17
CA LEU A 443 11.86 31.74 -12.37
C LEU A 443 12.91 32.77 -11.92
N ASP A 444 13.30 33.73 -12.75
CA ASP A 444 14.23 34.80 -12.36
C ASP A 444 13.70 35.66 -11.20
N ILE A 445 12.40 35.92 -11.21
CA ILE A 445 11.74 36.70 -10.16
C ILE A 445 11.66 35.87 -8.88
N PHE A 446 11.18 34.62 -8.95
CA PHE A 446 11.12 33.73 -7.78
C PHE A 446 12.49 33.48 -7.18
N TYR A 447 13.51 33.29 -8.02
CA TYR A 447 14.90 33.18 -7.57
C TYR A 447 15.31 34.37 -6.70
N ARG A 448 14.86 35.59 -7.01
CA ARG A 448 15.17 36.79 -6.20
C ARG A 448 14.27 36.98 -5.00
N LEU A 449 12.97 36.70 -5.13
CA LEU A 449 12.00 36.77 -4.03
C LEU A 449 12.38 35.82 -2.90
N MET A 450 12.91 34.64 -3.23
CA MET A 450 13.39 33.65 -2.25
C MET A 450 14.82 33.89 -1.77
N GLY A 451 15.47 34.98 -2.18
CA GLY A 451 16.83 35.31 -1.71
C GLY A 451 17.97 34.58 -2.41
N ARG A 452 17.77 34.17 -3.67
CA ARG A 452 18.72 33.46 -4.53
C ARG A 452 19.15 32.09 -3.96
N PRO A 453 18.18 31.23 -3.57
CA PRO A 453 18.49 29.90 -3.08
C PRO A 453 18.97 29.01 -4.23
N VAL A 454 19.61 27.89 -3.91
CA VAL A 454 19.76 26.84 -4.93
C VAL A 454 18.42 26.11 -5.03
N PHE A 455 17.83 26.10 -6.22
CA PHE A 455 16.58 25.39 -6.47
C PHE A 455 16.74 23.87 -6.27
N SER A 456 15.67 23.21 -5.85
CA SER A 456 15.60 21.76 -5.62
C SER A 456 15.92 20.95 -6.88
N TYR A 457 16.13 19.64 -6.72
CA TYR A 457 16.28 18.75 -7.87
C TYR A 457 14.98 18.66 -8.69
N ASP A 458 13.84 18.57 -8.03
CA ASP A 458 12.55 18.43 -8.70
C ASP A 458 12.22 19.65 -9.57
N LEU A 459 12.54 20.88 -9.12
CA LEU A 459 12.38 22.06 -9.99
C LEU A 459 13.35 22.01 -11.18
N PHE A 460 14.59 21.60 -10.95
CA PHE A 460 15.56 21.45 -12.05
C PHE A 460 15.09 20.41 -13.06
N GLU A 461 14.58 19.27 -12.59
CA GLU A 461 14.02 18.22 -13.44
C GLU A 461 12.82 18.75 -14.20
N LEU A 462 11.79 19.27 -13.51
CA LEU A 462 10.59 19.86 -14.11
C LEU A 462 10.92 20.80 -15.27
N ILE A 463 11.90 21.70 -15.09
CA ILE A 463 12.28 22.69 -16.08
C ILE A 463 13.10 22.10 -17.24
N THR A 464 13.94 21.09 -16.97
CA THR A 464 14.83 20.50 -17.99
C THR A 464 14.17 19.36 -18.77
N SER A 465 13.36 18.52 -18.11
CA SER A 465 12.52 17.49 -18.73
C SER A 465 11.50 18.13 -19.67
N SER A 466 10.86 19.22 -19.23
CA SER A 466 9.93 20.02 -20.03
C SER A 466 10.58 20.83 -21.16
N LYS A 467 11.90 20.71 -21.37
CA LYS A 467 12.65 21.42 -22.44
C LYS A 467 12.55 22.96 -22.39
N VAL A 468 12.17 23.53 -21.25
CA VAL A 468 12.16 24.99 -21.04
C VAL A 468 13.58 25.54 -21.12
N MET A 469 14.56 24.86 -20.55
CA MET A 469 15.97 25.17 -20.77
C MET A 469 16.86 23.93 -20.67
N THR A 470 18.08 24.04 -21.20
CA THR A 470 19.06 22.97 -21.04
C THR A 470 19.58 22.95 -19.61
N PRO A 471 20.02 21.79 -19.09
CA PRO A 471 20.70 21.70 -17.80
C PRO A 471 21.83 22.72 -17.64
N SER A 472 22.63 22.91 -18.69
CA SER A 472 23.72 23.89 -18.69
C SER A 472 23.25 25.33 -18.52
N ALA A 473 22.17 25.72 -19.21
CA ALA A 473 21.63 27.07 -19.13
C ALA A 473 20.97 27.35 -17.77
N PHE A 474 20.28 26.35 -17.20
CA PHE A 474 19.71 26.45 -15.85
C PHE A 474 20.80 26.70 -14.82
N ARG A 475 21.90 25.95 -14.90
CA ARG A 475 23.05 26.07 -14.00
C ARG A 475 23.74 27.41 -14.13
N GLU A 476 24.06 27.86 -15.34
CA GLU A 476 24.71 29.17 -15.55
C GLU A 476 23.88 30.31 -14.94
N ARG A 477 22.55 30.16 -14.91
CA ARG A 477 21.62 31.20 -14.50
C ARG A 477 21.32 31.22 -13.00
N TYR A 478 21.19 30.05 -12.38
CA TYR A 478 20.71 29.93 -10.99
C TYR A 478 21.75 29.35 -10.01
N HIS A 479 22.91 28.90 -10.48
CA HIS A 479 23.99 28.40 -9.63
C HIS A 479 24.88 29.54 -9.12
N ASN A 480 25.00 29.69 -7.79
CA ASN A 480 25.76 30.76 -7.15
C ASN A 480 27.06 30.20 -6.52
N THR A 481 28.22 30.73 -6.90
CA THR A 481 29.54 30.05 -6.76
C THR A 481 30.33 30.31 -5.47
N ASP A 482 29.99 31.32 -4.65
CA ASP A 482 30.99 31.82 -3.68
C ASP A 482 30.74 31.47 -2.20
N GLU A 483 29.56 30.98 -1.81
CA GLU A 483 29.31 30.50 -0.42
C GLU A 483 28.09 29.57 -0.31
N THR A 484 27.10 29.75 -1.20
CA THR A 484 25.86 28.97 -1.29
C THR A 484 26.07 27.54 -1.80
N SER A 485 27.13 27.29 -2.58
CA SER A 485 27.41 26.00 -3.26
C SER A 485 27.69 24.84 -2.29
N MET A 486 28.17 25.13 -1.07
CA MET A 486 28.39 24.09 -0.05
C MET A 486 27.18 23.85 0.83
N LYS A 487 26.37 24.90 1.11
CA LYS A 487 25.05 24.70 1.69
C LYS A 487 24.19 23.88 0.74
N SER A 488 24.27 24.14 -0.56
CA SER A 488 23.58 23.34 -1.57
C SER A 488 24.14 21.94 -1.74
N LEU A 489 25.46 21.72 -1.65
CA LEU A 489 26.00 20.35 -1.67
C LEU A 489 25.54 19.56 -0.45
N THR A 490 25.53 20.18 0.73
CA THR A 490 25.05 19.52 1.97
C THR A 490 23.56 19.21 1.88
N GLN A 491 22.75 20.16 1.39
CA GLN A 491 21.32 19.97 1.17
C GLN A 491 21.07 18.87 0.14
N LEU A 492 21.75 18.89 -1.02
CA LEU A 492 21.58 17.86 -2.05
C LEU A 492 22.01 16.46 -1.56
N ILE A 493 23.03 16.37 -0.72
CA ILE A 493 23.42 15.09 -0.08
C ILE A 493 22.35 14.65 0.92
N ALA A 494 21.76 15.58 1.68
CA ALA A 494 20.66 15.29 2.59
C ALA A 494 19.41 14.81 1.84
N ASP A 495 18.96 15.56 0.82
CA ASP A 495 17.83 15.23 -0.05
C ASP A 495 18.04 13.86 -0.74
N PHE A 496 19.28 13.58 -1.18
CA PHE A 496 19.64 12.28 -1.74
C PHE A 496 19.59 11.16 -0.69
N SER A 497 19.97 11.44 0.55
CA SER A 497 20.00 10.44 1.63
C SER A 497 18.60 10.08 2.14
N THR A 498 17.59 10.87 1.80
CA THR A 498 16.16 10.64 2.10
C THR A 498 15.39 10.03 0.93
N SER A 499 16.01 9.84 -0.23
CA SER A 499 15.34 9.27 -1.41
C SER A 499 15.19 7.75 -1.27
N ARG A 500 14.08 7.18 -1.75
CA ARG A 500 13.87 5.72 -1.73
C ARG A 500 14.67 5.03 -2.83
N GLU A 501 14.79 5.69 -3.99
CA GLU A 501 15.51 5.18 -5.16
C GLU A 501 16.72 6.04 -5.52
N VAL A 502 17.64 5.45 -6.31
CA VAL A 502 18.82 6.14 -6.80
C VAL A 502 18.72 6.40 -8.29
N PHE A 503 18.62 7.68 -8.66
CA PHE A 503 18.61 8.11 -10.05
C PHE A 503 19.97 8.68 -10.48
N SER A 504 20.50 8.28 -11.65
CA SER A 504 21.78 8.83 -12.15
C SER A 504 21.79 10.35 -12.28
N PRO A 505 20.73 11.04 -12.75
CA PRO A 505 20.77 12.50 -12.87
C PRO A 505 21.00 13.24 -11.54
N GLN A 506 20.46 12.72 -10.42
CA GLN A 506 20.73 13.26 -9.09
C GLN A 506 22.21 13.12 -8.74
N LEU A 507 22.78 11.93 -8.94
CA LEU A 507 24.19 11.64 -8.70
C LEU A 507 25.13 12.43 -9.62
N ASP A 508 24.74 12.67 -10.87
CA ASP A 508 25.46 13.51 -11.83
C ASP A 508 25.53 14.96 -11.34
N ARG A 509 24.44 15.50 -10.81
CA ARG A 509 24.41 16.85 -10.21
C ARG A 509 25.35 16.94 -9.00
N ILE A 510 25.34 15.94 -8.13
CA ILE A 510 26.26 15.87 -6.99
C ILE A 510 27.72 15.82 -7.47
N TYR A 511 28.03 14.98 -8.46
CA TYR A 511 29.36 14.87 -9.05
C TYR A 511 29.85 16.20 -9.63
N GLU A 512 29.00 16.90 -10.38
CA GLU A 512 29.33 18.19 -10.99
C GLU A 512 29.71 19.23 -9.92
N ILE A 513 28.89 19.39 -8.86
CA ILE A 513 29.16 20.35 -7.78
C ILE A 513 30.43 20.00 -7.01
N ILE A 514 30.66 18.71 -6.72
CA ILE A 514 31.90 18.24 -6.11
C ILE A 514 33.12 18.60 -6.97
N ASN A 515 32.97 18.52 -8.30
CA ASN A 515 34.05 18.79 -9.22
C ASN A 515 34.42 20.28 -9.32
N GLU A 516 33.53 21.19 -8.90
CA GLU A 516 33.83 22.63 -8.81
C GLU A 516 34.89 22.93 -7.73
N ASP A 517 34.82 22.25 -6.57
CA ASP A 517 35.81 22.37 -5.48
C ASP A 517 36.02 21.06 -4.72
N ARG A 518 36.82 20.17 -5.34
CA ARG A 518 37.12 18.84 -4.80
C ARG A 518 37.85 18.85 -3.45
N SER A 519 38.63 19.90 -3.17
CA SER A 519 39.36 20.03 -1.90
C SER A 519 38.40 20.34 -0.76
N LYS A 520 37.42 21.20 -1.01
CA LYS A 520 36.37 21.53 -0.04
C LYS A 520 35.39 20.36 0.14
N ALA A 521 35.02 19.67 -0.93
CA ALA A 521 34.24 18.43 -0.85
C ALA A 521 34.95 17.36 0.01
N LEU A 522 36.26 17.15 -0.18
CA LEU A 522 37.05 16.26 0.68
C LEU A 522 36.99 16.66 2.16
N SER A 523 37.09 17.96 2.46
CA SER A 523 36.97 18.43 3.84
C SER A 523 35.58 18.20 4.44
N LEU A 524 34.52 18.26 3.63
CA LEU A 524 33.15 17.97 4.04
C LEU A 524 32.99 16.47 4.37
N PHE A 525 33.43 15.59 3.47
CA PHE A 525 33.38 14.14 3.66
C PHE A 525 34.25 13.66 4.84
N GLN A 526 35.41 14.30 5.09
CA GLN A 526 36.25 14.03 6.27
C GLN A 526 35.70 14.65 7.56
N GLY A 527 34.92 15.72 7.44
CA GLY A 527 34.57 16.61 8.53
C GLY A 527 33.35 16.20 9.33
N LYS A 528 32.41 15.44 8.71
CA LYS A 528 31.20 14.84 9.33
C LYS A 528 30.15 14.32 8.31
N ALA A 529 30.24 14.64 7.02
CA ALA A 529 29.12 14.36 6.08
C ALA A 529 28.86 12.88 5.77
N LEU A 530 29.80 11.98 6.06
CA LEU A 530 29.56 10.53 6.00
C LEU A 530 29.01 9.95 7.31
N ASP A 531 28.99 10.74 8.38
CA ASP A 531 28.58 10.36 9.74
C ASP A 531 27.30 11.09 10.22
N ILE A 532 26.62 11.90 9.38
CA ILE A 532 25.51 12.77 9.82
C ILE A 532 24.27 12.60 8.94
N LEU A 533 23.19 12.12 9.56
CA LEU A 533 22.17 13.04 10.09
C LEU A 533 22.17 12.86 11.62
N ASP A 534 22.16 13.95 12.39
CA ASP A 534 21.89 13.90 13.84
C ASP A 534 20.47 13.32 14.03
N GLU A 535 20.19 12.59 15.10
CA GLU A 535 18.87 12.01 15.40
C GLU A 535 17.75 13.07 15.30
N LYS A 536 18.08 14.31 15.65
CA LYS A 536 17.21 15.49 15.54
C LYS A 536 17.01 16.06 14.14
N GLU A 537 17.99 15.87 13.25
CA GLU A 537 17.89 16.32 11.84
C GLU A 537 17.19 15.25 11.00
N VAL A 538 17.38 13.96 11.32
CA VAL A 538 16.58 12.86 10.74
C VAL A 538 15.10 13.09 11.02
N SER A 539 14.70 13.35 12.28
CA SER A 539 13.28 13.50 12.64
C SER A 539 12.58 14.67 11.96
N MET A 540 13.31 15.69 11.47
CA MET A 540 12.74 16.84 10.75
C MET A 540 12.69 16.64 9.23
N CYS A 541 13.39 15.63 8.69
CA CYS A 541 13.53 15.39 7.25
C CYS A 541 12.83 14.10 6.77
N LEU A 542 12.31 13.26 7.68
CA LEU A 542 11.49 12.11 7.29
C LEU A 542 10.13 12.63 6.80
N SER A 543 9.74 12.25 5.58
CA SER A 543 8.37 12.44 5.12
C SER A 543 7.40 11.66 6.00
N LYS A 544 6.12 12.08 6.05
CA LYS A 544 5.05 11.36 6.75
C LYS A 544 5.05 9.85 6.44
N ASP A 545 5.34 9.48 5.19
CA ASP A 545 5.39 8.08 4.75
C ASP A 545 6.52 7.23 5.38
N LEU A 546 7.60 7.86 5.84
CA LEU A 546 8.74 7.19 6.50
C LEU A 546 8.54 7.06 8.02
N LEU A 547 7.73 7.95 8.62
CA LEU A 547 7.38 7.91 10.04
C LEU A 547 6.41 6.77 10.39
N ASN A 548 5.68 6.26 9.40
CA ASN A 548 4.74 5.14 9.55
C ASN A 548 5.41 3.75 9.52
N ARG A 549 6.76 3.66 9.51
CA ARG A 549 7.49 2.38 9.37
C ARG A 549 8.54 2.20 10.46
N PRO A 550 8.20 1.57 11.60
CA PRO A 550 9.08 1.42 12.77
C PRO A 550 10.45 0.81 12.46
N TYR A 551 10.50 -0.11 11.51
CA TYR A 551 11.73 -0.81 11.13
C TYR A 551 12.69 0.04 10.30
N GLN A 552 12.20 0.84 9.34
CA GLN A 552 13.04 1.79 8.59
C GLN A 552 13.64 2.86 9.52
N ILE A 553 12.85 3.34 10.48
CA ILE A 553 13.32 4.23 11.55
C ILE A 553 14.47 3.58 12.32
N GLU A 554 14.38 2.28 12.63
CA GLU A 554 15.42 1.54 13.32
C GLU A 554 16.70 1.40 12.47
N LEU A 555 16.59 1.12 11.17
CA LEU A 555 17.73 1.12 10.25
C LEU A 555 18.37 2.52 10.11
N TYR A 556 17.58 3.59 10.12
CA TYR A 556 18.05 4.97 10.15
C TYR A 556 18.74 5.33 11.47
N LYS A 557 18.17 4.95 12.62
CA LYS A 557 18.77 5.09 13.96
C LYS A 557 20.11 4.35 14.06
N GLN A 558 20.21 3.19 13.43
CA GLN A 558 21.44 2.42 13.30
C GLN A 558 22.43 3.00 12.26
N GLY A 559 22.01 4.03 11.52
CA GLY A 559 22.77 4.72 10.49
C GLY A 559 23.05 3.86 9.25
N LEU A 560 22.28 2.80 9.01
CA LEU A 560 22.49 1.86 7.91
C LEU A 560 22.03 2.46 6.57
N LEU A 561 20.86 3.12 6.53
CA LEU A 561 20.34 3.72 5.29
C LEU A 561 21.20 4.89 4.80
N ASN A 562 21.59 5.80 5.70
CA ASN A 562 22.51 6.89 5.40
C ASN A 562 23.87 6.38 4.91
N LYS A 563 24.39 5.28 5.48
CA LYS A 563 25.64 4.65 5.01
C LYS A 563 25.47 4.05 3.62
N THR A 564 24.34 3.40 3.35
CA THR A 564 24.00 2.82 2.05
C THR A 564 24.00 3.87 0.93
N HIS A 565 23.28 4.98 1.12
CA HIS A 565 23.28 6.12 0.18
C HIS A 565 24.69 6.64 -0.07
N ASN A 566 25.45 6.87 0.99
CA ASN A 566 26.83 7.34 0.90
C ASN A 566 27.75 6.36 0.16
N ILE A 567 27.54 5.04 0.29
CA ILE A 567 28.28 4.02 -0.46
C ILE A 567 27.97 4.13 -1.96
N VAL A 568 26.70 4.23 -2.36
CA VAL A 568 26.31 4.36 -3.77
C VAL A 568 26.82 5.65 -4.39
N MET A 569 26.62 6.78 -3.70
CA MET A 569 27.17 8.06 -4.12
C MET A 569 28.68 7.95 -4.31
N SER A 570 29.42 7.42 -3.32
CA SER A 570 30.87 7.25 -3.42
C SER A 570 31.28 6.36 -4.59
N MET A 571 30.58 5.24 -4.82
CA MET A 571 30.81 4.36 -5.97
C MET A 571 30.58 5.06 -7.31
N TYR A 572 29.54 5.89 -7.39
CA TYR A 572 29.21 6.64 -8.60
C TYR A 572 30.25 7.74 -8.88
N LEU A 573 30.66 8.49 -7.86
CA LEU A 573 31.72 9.49 -7.97
C LEU A 573 33.04 8.85 -8.45
N LEU A 574 33.40 7.68 -7.89
CA LEU A 574 34.56 6.90 -8.31
C LEU A 574 34.45 6.40 -9.76
N TYR A 575 33.26 5.97 -10.18
CA TYR A 575 32.99 5.59 -11.56
C TYR A 575 33.22 6.76 -12.53
N LYS A 576 32.67 7.94 -12.22
CA LYS A 576 32.87 9.16 -13.02
C LYS A 576 34.33 9.61 -13.01
N ASP A 577 35.01 9.56 -11.87
CA ASP A 577 36.45 9.81 -11.78
C ASP A 577 37.27 8.84 -12.63
N TYR A 578 36.91 7.54 -12.66
CA TYR A 578 37.53 6.56 -13.53
C TYR A 578 37.33 6.90 -15.02
N GLN A 579 36.11 7.26 -15.43
CA GLN A 579 35.83 7.71 -16.80
C GLN A 579 36.64 8.96 -17.18
N ASN A 580 36.76 9.91 -16.26
CA ASN A 580 37.47 11.17 -16.43
C ASN A 580 38.97 11.08 -16.15
N ARG A 581 39.48 9.90 -15.75
CA ARG A 581 40.88 9.64 -15.37
C ARG A 581 41.39 10.54 -14.23
N VAL A 582 40.52 10.82 -13.27
CA VAL A 582 40.81 11.56 -12.04
C VAL A 582 41.16 10.57 -10.93
N MET A 583 42.21 10.87 -10.14
CA MET A 583 42.62 10.07 -8.99
C MET A 583 43.36 10.97 -7.99
N ASP A 584 42.61 11.83 -7.32
CA ASP A 584 43.13 12.78 -6.33
C ASP A 584 42.88 12.29 -4.89
N ASP A 585 43.09 13.16 -3.91
CA ASP A 585 42.93 12.78 -2.50
C ASP A 585 41.47 12.52 -2.12
N LEU A 586 40.51 13.14 -2.83
CA LEU A 586 39.09 12.81 -2.71
C LEU A 586 38.82 11.41 -3.27
N SER A 587 39.28 11.10 -4.49
CA SER A 587 39.09 9.76 -5.07
C SER A 587 39.68 8.67 -4.18
N LYS A 588 40.87 8.90 -3.59
CA LYS A 588 41.49 7.93 -2.66
C LYS A 588 40.67 7.76 -1.38
N PHE A 589 40.18 8.85 -0.81
CA PHE A 589 39.35 8.82 0.39
C PHE A 589 38.05 8.05 0.13
N LEU A 590 37.36 8.33 -0.97
CA LEU A 590 36.14 7.62 -1.37
C LEU A 590 36.42 6.14 -1.63
N LEU A 591 37.55 5.80 -2.27
CA LEU A 591 37.98 4.44 -2.48
C LEU A 591 38.17 3.68 -1.16
N ASP A 592 38.91 4.27 -0.22
CA ASP A 592 39.13 3.67 1.10
C ASP A 592 37.81 3.52 1.86
N PHE A 593 36.89 4.47 1.73
CA PHE A 593 35.56 4.42 2.32
C PHE A 593 34.73 3.24 1.78
N VAL A 594 34.60 3.09 0.45
CA VAL A 594 33.79 2.00 -0.13
C VAL A 594 34.41 0.64 0.14
N GLU A 595 35.74 0.51 0.07
CA GLU A 595 36.46 -0.75 0.34
C GLU A 595 36.29 -1.22 1.80
N LYS A 596 36.15 -0.27 2.75
CA LYS A 596 35.92 -0.58 4.17
C LYS A 596 34.45 -0.93 4.45
N ASN A 597 33.51 -0.24 3.81
CA ASN A 597 32.11 -0.24 4.26
C ASN A 597 31.16 -1.05 3.37
N ALA A 598 31.35 -1.12 2.05
CA ALA A 598 30.34 -1.69 1.14
C ALA A 598 29.97 -3.15 1.44
N ILE A 599 30.95 -4.06 1.53
CA ILE A 599 30.69 -5.46 1.87
C ILE A 599 30.23 -5.62 3.32
N THR A 600 30.78 -4.82 4.24
CA THR A 600 30.38 -4.86 5.66
C THR A 600 28.91 -4.49 5.82
N ASN A 601 28.46 -3.44 5.13
CA ASN A 601 27.08 -2.98 5.16
C ASN A 601 26.14 -4.03 4.55
N LEU A 602 26.52 -4.63 3.41
CA LEU A 602 25.77 -5.74 2.82
C LEU A 602 25.61 -6.91 3.81
N MET A 603 26.67 -7.30 4.52
CA MET A 603 26.57 -8.39 5.50
C MET A 603 25.67 -8.04 6.69
N ASN A 604 25.64 -6.77 7.11
CA ASN A 604 24.73 -6.32 8.17
C ASN A 604 23.28 -6.36 7.68
N VAL A 605 23.01 -5.88 6.46
CA VAL A 605 21.70 -5.97 5.83
C VAL A 605 21.26 -7.43 5.77
N ILE A 606 22.05 -8.34 5.18
CA ILE A 606 21.72 -9.78 5.14
C ILE A 606 21.44 -10.34 6.53
N LYS A 607 22.25 -10.00 7.53
CA LYS A 607 22.08 -10.48 8.90
C LYS A 607 20.77 -9.98 9.53
N ASN A 608 20.32 -8.78 9.20
CA ASN A 608 19.10 -8.22 9.78
C ASN A 608 17.83 -8.90 9.26
N TYR A 609 17.84 -9.40 8.01
CA TYR A 609 16.70 -10.11 7.40
C TYR A 609 16.82 -11.64 7.43
N SER A 610 17.79 -12.19 8.17
CA SER A 610 18.00 -13.63 8.19
C SER A 610 18.32 -14.18 9.56
N ASP A 611 17.85 -15.40 9.80
CA ASP A 611 18.20 -16.22 10.96
C ASP A 611 19.53 -16.98 10.77
N LEU A 612 20.46 -16.41 10.01
CA LEU A 612 21.78 -17.01 9.79
C LEU A 612 22.57 -17.06 11.09
N THR A 613 23.11 -18.23 11.42
CA THR A 613 24.13 -18.36 12.47
C THR A 613 25.42 -17.65 12.05
N ASP A 614 26.26 -17.28 13.02
CA ASP A 614 27.57 -16.66 12.71
C ASP A 614 28.45 -17.54 11.78
N GLU A 615 28.30 -18.87 11.82
CA GLU A 615 29.03 -19.81 10.94
C GLU A 615 28.50 -19.78 9.49
N GLU A 616 27.17 -19.74 9.32
CA GLU A 616 26.53 -19.63 8.01
C GLU A 616 26.80 -18.25 7.37
N LEU A 617 26.75 -17.19 8.18
CA LEU A 617 27.09 -15.83 7.76
C LEU A 617 28.56 -15.73 7.28
N GLU A 618 29.49 -16.39 7.97
CA GLU A 618 30.89 -16.47 7.51
C GLU A 618 31.03 -17.30 6.23
N THR A 619 30.16 -18.27 5.98
CA THR A 619 30.11 -19.04 4.73
C THR A 619 29.70 -18.15 3.55
N VAL A 620 28.62 -17.38 3.70
CA VAL A 620 28.18 -16.37 2.71
C VAL A 620 29.29 -15.35 2.45
N LYS A 621 29.90 -14.81 3.51
CA LYS A 621 31.00 -13.85 3.42
C LYS A 621 32.25 -14.42 2.75
N LYS A 622 32.53 -15.72 2.94
CA LYS A 622 33.65 -16.43 2.31
C LYS A 622 33.42 -16.62 0.80
N TYR A 623 32.18 -16.87 0.37
CA TYR A 623 31.80 -16.84 -1.05
C TYR A 623 32.03 -15.44 -1.65
N ILE A 624 31.47 -14.41 -1.01
CA ILE A 624 31.56 -13.02 -1.46
C ILE A 624 33.02 -12.58 -1.62
N LYS A 625 33.84 -12.71 -0.56
CA LYS A 625 35.24 -12.28 -0.61
C LYS A 625 36.10 -13.14 -1.53
N GLY A 626 35.69 -14.40 -1.76
CA GLY A 626 36.47 -15.37 -2.52
C GLY A 626 37.83 -15.65 -1.89
N LYS A 627 38.76 -16.20 -2.69
CA LYS A 627 40.10 -16.54 -2.20
C LYS A 627 40.82 -15.27 -1.71
N PRO A 628 41.28 -15.22 -0.45
CA PRO A 628 41.96 -14.04 0.08
C PRO A 628 43.21 -13.76 -0.75
N MET A 629 43.37 -12.49 -1.16
CA MET A 629 44.58 -12.07 -1.84
C MET A 629 45.76 -12.10 -0.86
N PRO A 630 46.94 -12.59 -1.29
CA PRO A 630 48.14 -12.47 -0.48
C PRO A 630 48.47 -11.00 -0.19
N PRO A 631 49.11 -10.68 0.94
CA PRO A 631 49.54 -9.31 1.22
C PRO A 631 50.38 -8.73 0.07
N ARG A 632 50.09 -7.51 -0.36
CA ARG A 632 50.74 -6.87 -1.52
C ARG A 632 52.26 -6.82 -1.39
N GLU A 633 52.75 -6.58 -0.18
CA GLU A 633 54.19 -6.57 0.16
C GLU A 633 54.84 -7.94 -0.09
N LEU A 634 54.14 -9.03 0.22
CA LEU A 634 54.57 -10.40 0.00
C LEU A 634 54.56 -10.77 -1.49
N MET A 635 53.54 -10.33 -2.23
CA MET A 635 53.52 -10.46 -3.69
C MET A 635 54.67 -9.70 -4.34
N MET A 636 54.96 -8.47 -3.91
CA MET A 636 56.08 -7.68 -4.41
C MET A 636 57.43 -8.31 -4.05
N LYS A 637 57.59 -8.83 -2.82
CA LYS A 637 58.78 -9.58 -2.40
C LYS A 637 59.00 -10.83 -3.26
N ALA A 638 57.93 -11.59 -3.53
CA ALA A 638 57.95 -12.76 -4.41
C ALA A 638 58.31 -12.41 -5.86
N MET A 639 57.75 -11.32 -6.41
CA MET A 639 57.99 -10.87 -7.78
C MET A 639 59.36 -10.23 -8.00
N MET A 640 59.88 -9.50 -7.01
CA MET A 640 61.19 -8.86 -7.11
C MET A 640 62.36 -9.84 -7.00
N GLY A 641 62.14 -11.04 -6.42
CA GLY A 641 63.10 -12.15 -6.42
C GLY A 641 64.42 -11.88 -5.67
N LYS A 642 64.49 -10.83 -4.86
CA LYS A 642 65.73 -10.40 -4.18
C LYS A 642 65.96 -11.10 -2.83
N GLU A 643 64.92 -11.63 -2.21
CA GLU A 643 64.98 -12.33 -0.91
C GLU A 643 64.16 -13.62 -0.95
N PRO A 644 64.67 -14.73 -0.38
CA PRO A 644 63.91 -15.97 -0.27
C PRO A 644 62.74 -15.80 0.70
N LEU A 645 61.56 -16.25 0.28
CA LEU A 645 60.37 -16.31 1.13
C LEU A 645 60.55 -17.40 2.19
N THR A 646 60.24 -17.07 3.43
CA THR A 646 60.13 -18.05 4.52
C THR A 646 58.96 -19.01 4.26
N ASP A 647 58.92 -20.17 4.93
CA ASP A 647 57.83 -21.12 4.74
C ASP A 647 56.48 -20.58 5.23
N GLU A 648 56.50 -19.68 6.23
CA GLU A 648 55.34 -18.92 6.68
C GLU A 648 54.85 -17.93 5.61
N GLU A 649 55.76 -17.16 4.99
CA GLU A 649 55.47 -16.27 3.87
C GLU A 649 54.96 -17.02 2.63
N LYS A 650 55.48 -18.23 2.35
CA LYS A 650 54.97 -19.12 1.29
C LYS A 650 53.55 -19.61 1.58
N SER A 651 53.24 -19.88 2.85
CA SER A 651 51.89 -20.29 3.27
C SER A 651 50.87 -19.15 3.13
N LEU A 652 51.29 -17.90 3.38
CA LEU A 652 50.48 -16.69 3.18
C LEU A 652 50.33 -16.29 1.71
N LEU A 653 51.27 -16.69 0.84
CA LEU A 653 51.16 -16.52 -0.62
C LEU A 653 50.18 -17.49 -1.27
N ASN A 654 49.92 -18.63 -0.63
CA ASN A 654 48.96 -19.61 -1.14
C ASN A 654 48.13 -20.17 0.03
N PRO A 655 47.27 -19.33 0.63
CA PRO A 655 46.44 -19.77 1.75
C PRO A 655 45.59 -20.95 1.32
N LYS A 656 45.47 -21.96 2.19
CA LYS A 656 44.50 -23.04 2.02
C LYS A 656 43.11 -22.40 2.05
N PHE A 657 42.46 -22.37 0.90
CA PHE A 657 41.13 -21.80 0.73
C PHE A 657 40.25 -22.88 0.10
N GLU A 658 39.29 -23.35 0.87
CA GLU A 658 38.23 -24.22 0.36
C GLU A 658 37.15 -23.31 -0.24
N PRO A 659 36.93 -23.32 -1.57
CA PRO A 659 35.95 -22.44 -2.19
C PRO A 659 34.54 -22.87 -1.80
N VAL A 660 33.73 -21.89 -1.38
CA VAL A 660 32.28 -22.02 -1.28
C VAL A 660 31.72 -21.84 -2.69
N LYS A 661 30.78 -22.69 -3.10
CA LYS A 661 30.12 -22.57 -4.40
C LYS A 661 28.99 -21.55 -4.34
N LEU A 662 28.60 -21.01 -5.50
CA LEU A 662 27.48 -20.06 -5.58
C LEU A 662 26.19 -20.72 -5.12
N GLU A 663 25.92 -21.93 -5.59
CA GLU A 663 24.70 -22.68 -5.29
C GLU A 663 24.57 -22.91 -3.78
N GLU A 664 25.66 -23.28 -3.11
CA GLU A 664 25.71 -23.45 -1.65
C GLU A 664 25.37 -22.16 -0.89
N ALA A 665 25.84 -21.01 -1.35
CA ALA A 665 25.54 -19.72 -0.72
C ALA A 665 24.11 -19.26 -1.00
N VAL A 666 23.57 -19.51 -2.20
CA VAL A 666 22.18 -19.21 -2.56
C VAL A 666 21.23 -20.06 -1.75
N ASP A 667 21.46 -21.38 -1.67
CA ASP A 667 20.62 -22.30 -0.91
C ASP A 667 20.56 -21.93 0.57
N LEU A 668 21.69 -21.51 1.16
CA LEU A 668 21.72 -21.00 2.52
C LEU A 668 20.84 -19.77 2.72
N LEU A 669 20.87 -18.81 1.79
CA LEU A 669 20.03 -17.62 1.87
C LEU A 669 18.55 -17.98 1.68
N ARG A 670 18.21 -18.84 0.72
CA ARG A 670 16.84 -19.29 0.48
C ARG A 670 16.20 -19.94 1.69
N ILE A 671 16.98 -20.71 2.46
CA ILE A 671 16.48 -21.41 3.66
C ILE A 671 16.30 -20.46 4.85
N ARG A 672 17.07 -19.37 4.90
CA ARG A 672 17.25 -18.56 6.13
C ARG A 672 16.69 -17.15 6.06
N LEU A 673 16.39 -16.66 4.86
CA LEU A 673 15.61 -15.46 4.67
C LEU A 673 14.13 -15.81 4.85
N GLU A 674 13.41 -14.93 5.55
CA GLU A 674 11.96 -14.98 5.56
C GLU A 674 11.46 -14.78 4.12
N HIS A 675 10.56 -15.66 3.70
CA HIS A 675 10.02 -15.66 2.36
C HIS A 675 8.56 -16.07 2.38
N GLU A 676 7.79 -15.37 1.57
CA GLU A 676 6.37 -15.65 1.36
C GLU A 676 6.13 -15.97 -0.11
N ILE A 677 5.13 -16.82 -0.35
CA ILE A 677 4.61 -17.03 -1.70
C ILE A 677 3.39 -16.12 -1.81
N ASN A 678 3.63 -14.88 -2.20
CA ASN A 678 2.60 -13.91 -2.57
C ASN A 678 2.24 -14.13 -4.05
N SER A 679 0.94 -14.24 -4.36
CA SER A 679 0.44 -14.42 -5.74
C SER A 679 0.73 -13.23 -6.65
N ASP A 680 0.98 -12.07 -6.06
CA ASP A 680 1.13 -10.79 -6.74
C ASP A 680 2.60 -10.36 -6.86
N ASP A 681 3.52 -11.02 -6.13
CA ASP A 681 4.95 -10.71 -6.23
C ASP A 681 5.58 -11.46 -7.41
N PRO A 682 6.31 -10.78 -8.33
CA PRO A 682 6.87 -11.35 -9.55
C PRO A 682 7.82 -12.56 -9.41
N GLN A 683 8.25 -12.90 -8.21
CA GLN A 683 9.05 -14.09 -7.90
C GLN A 683 8.85 -14.44 -6.42
N ILE A 684 9.52 -15.49 -5.91
CA ILE A 684 9.52 -15.78 -4.46
C ILE A 684 9.92 -14.51 -3.71
N HIS A 685 9.00 -14.03 -2.88
CA HIS A 685 9.23 -12.85 -2.07
C HIS A 685 10.26 -13.20 -1.01
N TYR A 686 11.34 -12.42 -0.91
CA TYR A 686 12.22 -12.46 0.24
C TYR A 686 12.15 -11.10 0.90
N GLU A 687 11.97 -11.07 2.21
CA GLU A 687 11.80 -9.85 3.00
C GLU A 687 12.90 -8.81 2.71
N ILE A 688 14.15 -9.29 2.50
CA ILE A 688 15.29 -8.44 2.13
C ILE A 688 15.06 -7.61 0.86
N PHE A 689 14.17 -8.02 -0.06
CA PHE A 689 13.81 -7.33 -1.32
C PHE A 689 12.37 -6.78 -1.32
N SER A 690 11.75 -6.56 -0.16
CA SER A 690 10.39 -6.03 -0.10
C SER A 690 10.30 -4.60 -0.70
N ASP A 691 9.52 -4.47 -1.79
CA ASP A 691 9.34 -3.22 -2.55
C ASP A 691 8.57 -2.16 -1.72
N TYR A 692 7.82 -2.60 -0.73
CA TYR A 692 6.99 -1.73 0.08
C TYR A 692 7.64 -1.35 1.40
N GLU A 693 8.75 -1.95 1.83
CA GLU A 693 9.23 -1.73 3.21
C GLU A 693 10.73 -1.43 3.35
N ASP A 694 11.62 -1.62 2.37
CA ASP A 694 13.06 -1.40 2.61
C ASP A 694 13.98 -1.00 1.45
N ASP A 695 14.42 0.26 1.49
CA ASP A 695 15.29 0.87 0.46
C ASP A 695 16.77 0.40 0.56
N SER A 696 17.19 -0.18 1.69
CA SER A 696 18.59 -0.51 1.99
C SER A 696 19.25 -1.42 0.95
N ILE A 697 18.65 -2.57 0.62
CA ILE A 697 19.25 -3.47 -0.36
C ILE A 697 19.14 -2.87 -1.76
N ASN A 698 18.01 -2.23 -2.07
CA ASN A 698 17.69 -1.69 -3.38
C ASN A 698 18.72 -0.63 -3.79
N ILE A 699 19.08 0.25 -2.86
CA ILE A 699 20.15 1.22 -3.02
C ILE A 699 21.52 0.50 -3.08
N LEU A 700 21.83 -0.44 -2.17
CA LEU A 700 23.13 -1.14 -2.20
C LEU A 700 23.39 -1.91 -3.51
N LEU A 701 22.36 -2.42 -4.17
CA LEU A 701 22.49 -3.09 -5.47
C LEU A 701 23.09 -2.17 -6.53
N ALA A 702 22.72 -0.88 -6.54
CA ALA A 702 23.32 0.12 -7.41
C ALA A 702 24.84 0.25 -7.19
N ALA A 703 25.30 0.27 -5.93
CA ALA A 703 26.74 0.31 -5.60
C ALA A 703 27.48 -0.96 -6.07
N LEU A 704 26.90 -2.13 -5.79
CA LEU A 704 27.47 -3.41 -6.19
C LEU A 704 27.53 -3.55 -7.71
N TYR A 705 26.51 -3.08 -8.42
CA TYR A 705 26.48 -3.02 -9.88
C TYR A 705 27.58 -2.13 -10.44
N LEU A 706 27.73 -0.89 -9.93
CA LEU A 706 28.79 0.04 -10.34
C LEU A 706 30.18 -0.58 -10.13
N GLY A 707 30.44 -1.14 -8.95
CA GLY A 707 31.72 -1.76 -8.59
C GLY A 707 32.02 -3.09 -9.28
N SER A 708 31.01 -3.79 -9.81
CA SER A 708 31.15 -5.07 -10.49
C SER A 708 31.23 -4.96 -12.02
N CYS A 709 30.47 -4.04 -12.62
CA CYS A 709 30.22 -4.04 -14.07
C CYS A 709 30.77 -2.80 -14.79
N LYS A 710 30.83 -1.66 -14.11
CA LYS A 710 31.16 -0.37 -14.74
C LYS A 710 32.64 -0.03 -14.67
N PHE A 711 33.34 -0.37 -13.57
CA PHE A 711 34.77 -0.10 -13.44
C PHE A 711 35.47 -1.06 -12.44
N ASN A 712 36.78 -1.22 -12.59
CA ASN A 712 37.57 -2.21 -11.84
C ASN A 712 38.23 -1.59 -10.59
N LEU A 713 37.66 -1.86 -9.43
CA LEU A 713 38.21 -1.63 -8.09
C LEU A 713 39.00 -2.84 -7.57
N PRO A 714 39.87 -2.65 -6.54
CA PRO A 714 40.54 -3.76 -5.85
C PRO A 714 39.57 -4.86 -5.37
N SER A 715 38.39 -4.47 -4.85
CA SER A 715 37.34 -5.40 -4.42
C SER A 715 36.28 -5.70 -5.49
N SER A 716 36.48 -5.36 -6.77
CA SER A 716 35.49 -5.66 -7.83
C SER A 716 35.08 -7.13 -7.92
N LYS A 717 35.99 -8.06 -7.57
CA LYS A 717 35.63 -9.48 -7.50
C LYS A 717 34.62 -9.76 -6.39
N ALA A 718 34.79 -9.12 -5.22
CA ALA A 718 33.86 -9.27 -4.12
C ALA A 718 32.50 -8.62 -4.43
N TYR A 719 32.49 -7.44 -5.04
CA TYR A 719 31.26 -6.80 -5.50
C TYR A 719 30.55 -7.63 -6.56
N LYS A 720 31.29 -8.20 -7.52
CA LYS A 720 30.73 -9.11 -8.51
C LYS A 720 30.13 -10.36 -7.87
N ASN A 721 30.83 -11.00 -6.96
CA ASN A 721 30.32 -12.17 -6.26
C ASN A 721 29.06 -11.85 -5.45
N ALA A 722 29.05 -10.72 -4.73
CA ALA A 722 27.88 -10.25 -3.98
C ALA A 722 26.69 -9.95 -4.89
N TYR A 723 26.90 -9.19 -5.97
CA TYR A 723 25.83 -8.89 -6.92
C TYR A 723 25.29 -10.18 -7.57
N THR A 724 26.16 -11.09 -8.00
CA THR A 724 25.75 -12.39 -8.56
C THR A 724 24.99 -13.24 -7.53
N LEU A 725 25.38 -13.22 -6.25
CA LEU A 725 24.64 -13.94 -5.20
C LEU A 725 23.20 -13.47 -5.08
N LEU A 726 23.00 -12.14 -4.99
CA LEU A 726 21.68 -11.54 -4.87
C LEU A 726 20.88 -11.71 -6.17
N PHE A 727 21.53 -11.57 -7.32
CA PHE A 727 20.90 -11.79 -8.62
C PHE A 727 20.37 -13.23 -8.78
N GLU A 728 21.10 -14.23 -8.32
CA GLU A 728 20.66 -15.64 -8.41
C GLU A 728 19.60 -16.00 -7.37
N LEU A 729 19.54 -15.23 -6.28
CA LEU A 729 18.50 -15.34 -5.27
C LEU A 729 17.16 -14.80 -5.79
N ALA A 730 17.18 -13.59 -6.38
CA ALA A 730 15.99 -12.79 -6.67
C ALA A 730 16.17 -11.96 -7.96
N PRO A 731 16.35 -12.60 -9.14
CA PRO A 731 16.84 -11.95 -10.35
C PRO A 731 15.98 -10.77 -10.81
N ILE A 732 14.65 -10.88 -10.75
CA ILE A 732 13.75 -9.87 -11.30
C ILE A 732 13.77 -8.60 -10.45
N LYS A 733 13.65 -8.75 -9.11
CA LYS A 733 13.79 -7.63 -8.16
C LYS A 733 15.16 -6.96 -8.29
N VAL A 734 16.23 -7.74 -8.40
CA VAL A 734 17.59 -7.16 -8.54
C VAL A 734 17.74 -6.35 -9.84
N ILE A 735 17.15 -6.82 -10.94
CA ILE A 735 17.14 -6.06 -12.20
C ILE A 735 16.33 -4.78 -12.03
N ASN A 736 15.14 -4.86 -11.44
CA ASN A 736 14.25 -3.72 -11.20
C ASN A 736 14.93 -2.64 -10.34
N SER A 737 15.49 -3.02 -9.19
CA SER A 737 16.17 -2.07 -8.30
C SER A 737 17.39 -1.42 -8.96
N THR A 738 18.11 -2.18 -9.81
CA THR A 738 19.29 -1.65 -10.51
C THR A 738 18.91 -0.77 -11.70
N SER A 739 17.74 -0.99 -12.34
CA SER A 739 17.32 -0.20 -13.50
C SER A 739 17.00 1.25 -13.15
N TYR A 740 16.60 1.56 -11.91
CA TYR A 740 16.34 2.93 -11.45
C TYR A 740 17.54 3.88 -11.62
N LEU A 741 18.78 3.35 -11.60
CA LEU A 741 19.96 4.14 -11.96
C LEU A 741 19.85 4.80 -13.33
N TYR A 742 19.03 4.27 -14.24
CA TYR A 742 18.87 4.77 -15.61
C TYR A 742 17.57 5.54 -15.83
N HIS A 743 16.74 5.67 -14.81
CA HIS A 743 15.51 6.45 -14.85
C HIS A 743 15.80 7.92 -14.54
N SER A 744 14.96 8.83 -15.04
CA SER A 744 14.97 10.25 -14.65
C SER A 744 14.18 10.50 -13.37
N SER A 745 13.05 9.81 -13.23
CA SER A 745 12.12 9.81 -12.10
C SER A 745 11.46 8.44 -11.97
N TYR A 746 10.69 8.25 -10.90
CA TYR A 746 9.87 7.06 -10.67
C TYR A 746 8.89 6.78 -11.83
N ARG A 747 8.28 7.85 -12.39
CA ARG A 747 7.25 7.75 -13.44
C ARG A 747 7.80 7.69 -14.86
N SER A 748 9.06 8.09 -15.07
CA SER A 748 9.70 8.09 -16.39
C SER A 748 10.61 6.86 -16.52
N LYS A 749 10.06 5.76 -17.01
CA LYS A 749 10.84 4.55 -17.30
C LYS A 749 11.67 4.77 -18.57
N LEU A 750 13.00 4.70 -18.43
CA LEU A 750 13.99 4.55 -19.51
C LEU A 750 13.73 5.41 -20.77
N ASP A 751 13.50 6.71 -20.62
CA ASP A 751 13.26 7.65 -21.74
C ASP A 751 14.42 7.74 -22.76
N ASN A 752 15.61 7.25 -22.40
CA ASN A 752 16.82 7.31 -23.21
C ASN A 752 17.30 5.92 -23.65
N VAL A 753 17.12 5.65 -24.94
CA VAL A 753 17.55 4.41 -25.62
C VAL A 753 19.05 4.10 -25.41
N ASP A 754 19.92 5.11 -25.31
CA ASP A 754 21.37 4.87 -25.12
C ASP A 754 21.69 4.33 -23.72
N TYR A 755 20.98 4.79 -22.69
CA TYR A 755 21.12 4.29 -21.33
C TYR A 755 20.65 2.85 -21.20
N TRP A 756 19.58 2.52 -21.92
CA TRP A 756 19.05 1.18 -22.02
C TRP A 756 20.09 0.20 -22.60
N TYR A 757 20.78 0.56 -23.69
CA TYR A 757 21.80 -0.29 -24.31
C TYR A 757 22.97 -0.58 -23.37
N ASP A 758 23.36 0.43 -22.60
CA ASP A 758 24.43 0.29 -21.62
C ASP A 758 24.03 -0.63 -20.46
N PHE A 759 22.77 -0.57 -20.01
CA PHE A 759 22.23 -1.45 -18.98
C PHE A 759 22.17 -2.91 -19.46
N GLU A 760 21.55 -3.16 -20.62
CA GLU A 760 21.39 -4.50 -21.20
C GLU A 760 22.75 -5.17 -21.44
N ARG A 761 23.72 -4.43 -22.00
CA ARG A 761 25.09 -4.92 -22.21
C ARG A 761 25.75 -5.36 -20.91
N ASP A 762 25.47 -4.66 -19.82
CA ASP A 762 26.08 -4.96 -18.53
C ASP A 762 25.37 -6.12 -17.83
N MET A 763 24.04 -6.23 -17.93
CA MET A 763 23.31 -7.41 -17.45
C MET A 763 23.79 -8.70 -18.14
N LYS A 764 24.06 -8.67 -19.46
CA LYS A 764 24.67 -9.79 -20.21
C LYS A 764 26.07 -10.23 -19.72
N LYS A 765 26.78 -9.38 -18.95
CA LYS A 765 28.08 -9.75 -18.34
C LYS A 765 27.92 -10.46 -17.00
N ILE A 766 26.75 -10.31 -16.38
CA ILE A 766 26.42 -10.84 -15.05
C ILE A 766 25.69 -12.16 -15.22
N SER A 767 24.58 -12.15 -15.97
CA SER A 767 23.81 -13.34 -16.30
C SER A 767 24.10 -13.81 -17.72
N LYS A 768 24.24 -15.13 -17.88
CA LYS A 768 24.23 -15.78 -19.19
C LYS A 768 22.83 -16.12 -19.66
N ASP A 769 21.87 -16.08 -18.75
CA ASP A 769 20.49 -16.43 -19.00
C ASP A 769 19.69 -15.17 -19.28
N LYS A 770 19.06 -15.11 -20.46
CA LYS A 770 18.23 -13.98 -20.86
C LYS A 770 16.84 -14.03 -20.24
N SER A 771 16.40 -15.20 -19.75
CA SER A 771 15.05 -15.40 -19.21
C SER A 771 14.74 -14.44 -18.06
N SER A 772 15.67 -14.23 -17.12
CA SER A 772 15.49 -13.29 -16.00
C SER A 772 15.23 -11.86 -16.46
N TYR A 773 15.90 -11.44 -17.54
CA TYR A 773 15.75 -10.10 -18.09
C TYR A 773 14.42 -9.96 -18.85
N LEU A 774 14.08 -10.95 -19.67
CA LEU A 774 12.79 -11.00 -20.36
C LEU A 774 11.63 -11.06 -19.37
N ALA A 775 11.79 -11.79 -18.25
CA ALA A 775 10.78 -11.89 -17.21
C ALA A 775 10.51 -10.51 -16.58
N TRP A 776 11.55 -9.74 -16.30
CA TRP A 776 11.39 -8.36 -15.83
C TRP A 776 10.66 -7.47 -16.85
N GLU A 777 10.93 -7.61 -18.16
CA GLU A 777 10.19 -6.85 -19.19
C GLU A 777 8.71 -7.27 -19.32
N LEU A 778 8.40 -8.54 -19.02
CA LEU A 778 7.05 -9.09 -19.07
C LEU A 778 6.16 -8.67 -17.88
N LEU A 779 6.71 -8.03 -16.85
CA LEU A 779 5.93 -7.57 -15.69
C LEU A 779 5.19 -6.25 -15.94
N ASP A 780 5.64 -5.47 -16.91
CA ASP A 780 5.20 -4.10 -17.11
C ASP A 780 4.25 -4.00 -18.30
N ASN A 781 2.99 -4.32 -18.05
CA ASN A 781 1.98 -4.47 -19.11
C ASN A 781 1.63 -3.15 -19.81
N ASP A 782 1.96 -2.01 -19.21
CA ASP A 782 1.77 -0.68 -19.81
C ASP A 782 2.97 -0.25 -20.68
N ASP A 783 4.05 -1.04 -20.70
CA ASP A 783 5.22 -0.73 -21.51
C ASP A 783 5.03 -1.19 -22.97
N PRO A 784 5.30 -0.32 -23.97
CA PRO A 784 5.27 -0.71 -25.38
C PRO A 784 6.13 -1.94 -25.76
N ARG A 785 7.10 -2.31 -24.91
CA ARG A 785 7.94 -3.50 -25.06
C ARG A 785 7.19 -4.79 -24.74
N TYR A 786 6.27 -4.77 -23.80
CA TYR A 786 5.44 -5.93 -23.46
C TYR A 786 4.60 -6.35 -24.68
N ASP A 787 3.95 -5.39 -25.36
CA ASP A 787 3.26 -5.61 -26.63
C ASP A 787 4.15 -6.24 -27.70
N ALA A 788 5.40 -5.81 -27.78
CA ALA A 788 6.38 -6.34 -28.72
C ALA A 788 6.79 -7.79 -28.40
N LEU A 789 6.81 -8.18 -27.12
CA LEU A 789 7.08 -9.55 -26.68
C LEU A 789 5.88 -10.47 -26.95
N VAL A 790 4.66 -9.99 -26.72
CA VAL A 790 3.42 -10.69 -27.11
C VAL A 790 3.42 -10.96 -28.63
N GLN A 791 3.72 -9.94 -29.44
CA GLN A 791 3.78 -10.08 -30.89
C GLN A 791 4.91 -11.04 -31.34
N ALA A 792 6.09 -10.95 -30.72
CA ALA A 792 7.20 -11.86 -31.02
C ALA A 792 6.88 -13.32 -30.66
N TYR A 793 6.10 -13.55 -29.60
CA TYR A 793 5.63 -14.87 -29.21
C TYR A 793 4.63 -15.46 -30.23
N ILE A 794 3.74 -14.62 -30.79
CA ILE A 794 2.76 -15.00 -31.81
C ILE A 794 3.45 -15.33 -33.14
N ASP A 795 4.30 -14.43 -33.62
CA ASP A 795 4.86 -14.52 -34.97
C ASP A 795 5.84 -15.70 -35.14
N ASP A 796 6.38 -16.25 -34.04
CA ASP A 796 7.42 -17.29 -34.03
C ASP A 796 8.60 -16.95 -34.98
N GLU A 797 8.82 -15.66 -35.25
CA GLU A 797 9.84 -15.11 -36.13
C GLU A 797 10.80 -14.20 -35.36
N GLU A 798 12.09 -14.20 -35.76
CA GLU A 798 13.07 -13.18 -35.37
C GLU A 798 12.70 -11.83 -36.03
N ASN A 799 11.64 -11.15 -35.62
CA ASN A 799 11.40 -9.77 -36.05
C ASN A 799 10.45 -9.02 -35.12
N SER A 800 10.97 -8.02 -34.43
CA SER A 800 10.19 -6.80 -34.27
C SER A 800 11.06 -5.60 -34.64
N GLY A 801 10.55 -4.75 -35.54
CA GLY A 801 11.21 -3.53 -36.00
C GLY A 801 11.41 -2.46 -34.91
N PHE A 802 11.19 -2.81 -33.65
CA PHE A 802 11.35 -1.97 -32.46
C PHE A 802 12.02 -2.70 -31.27
N SER A 803 12.30 -4.02 -31.32
CA SER A 803 13.10 -4.68 -30.28
C SER A 803 14.58 -4.67 -30.64
N PHE A 804 15.37 -3.97 -29.83
CA PHE A 804 16.82 -3.99 -29.93
C PHE A 804 17.43 -5.26 -29.30
N ILE A 805 16.59 -6.09 -28.66
CA ILE A 805 16.88 -7.45 -28.25
C ILE A 805 16.59 -8.35 -29.44
N LYS A 806 17.58 -9.11 -29.90
CA LYS A 806 17.26 -10.36 -30.58
C LYS A 806 16.60 -11.27 -29.55
N VAL A 807 15.27 -11.29 -29.54
CA VAL A 807 14.50 -12.39 -28.95
C VAL A 807 14.89 -13.59 -29.78
N ASP A 808 15.69 -14.50 -29.22
CA ASP A 808 16.30 -15.55 -30.02
C ASP A 808 15.27 -16.66 -30.33
N THR A 809 14.21 -16.83 -29.53
CA THR A 809 13.10 -17.78 -29.76
C THR A 809 11.88 -17.57 -28.85
N ARG A 810 10.71 -18.13 -29.23
CA ARG A 810 9.55 -18.39 -28.33
C ARG A 810 9.94 -19.15 -27.05
N GLU A 811 10.95 -20.01 -27.13
CA GLU A 811 11.51 -20.76 -26.00
C GLU A 811 12.13 -19.84 -24.94
N ASP A 812 12.73 -18.71 -25.33
CA ASP A 812 13.28 -17.74 -24.37
C ASP A 812 12.18 -17.02 -23.59
N ILE A 813 11.05 -16.70 -24.23
CA ILE A 813 9.86 -16.10 -23.59
C ILE A 813 9.22 -17.10 -22.64
N GLU A 814 9.06 -18.37 -23.05
CA GLU A 814 8.55 -19.44 -22.18
C GLU A 814 9.40 -19.61 -20.93
N LYS A 815 10.72 -19.61 -21.10
CA LYS A 815 11.65 -19.69 -19.98
C LYS A 815 11.56 -18.45 -19.08
N ALA A 816 11.29 -17.28 -19.64
CA ALA A 816 11.05 -16.05 -18.88
C ALA A 816 9.75 -16.10 -18.08
N LEU A 817 8.65 -16.52 -18.71
CA LEU A 817 7.35 -16.72 -18.07
C LEU A 817 7.44 -17.70 -16.91
N SER A 818 8.25 -18.76 -17.02
CA SER A 818 8.46 -19.71 -15.91
C SER A 818 9.10 -19.10 -14.65
N LEU A 819 9.66 -17.90 -14.73
CA LEU A 819 10.19 -17.15 -13.59
C LEU A 819 9.16 -16.21 -12.96
N LEU A 820 7.99 -16.04 -13.58
CA LEU A 820 6.93 -15.15 -13.15
C LEU A 820 5.81 -15.88 -12.40
N PRO A 821 4.95 -15.15 -11.68
CA PRO A 821 3.78 -15.73 -11.03
C PRO A 821 2.79 -16.23 -12.06
N VAL A 822 1.97 -17.19 -11.64
CA VAL A 822 0.94 -17.80 -12.50
C VAL A 822 -0.04 -16.75 -13.02
N SER A 823 -0.34 -15.71 -12.24
CA SER A 823 -1.19 -14.57 -12.65
C SER A 823 -0.61 -13.81 -13.85
N ASN A 824 0.67 -13.44 -13.82
CA ASN A 824 1.35 -12.79 -14.95
C ASN A 824 1.48 -13.70 -16.16
N GLN A 825 1.79 -14.98 -15.95
CA GLN A 825 1.82 -15.97 -17.03
C GLN A 825 0.45 -16.08 -17.70
N THR A 826 -0.61 -16.12 -16.90
CA THR A 826 -2.00 -16.22 -17.37
C THR A 826 -2.37 -15.02 -18.21
N ARG A 827 -2.17 -13.81 -17.68
CA ARG A 827 -2.45 -12.56 -18.41
C ARG A 827 -1.71 -12.49 -19.75
N PHE A 828 -0.44 -12.90 -19.78
CA PHE A 828 0.33 -12.95 -21.03
C PHE A 828 -0.33 -13.90 -22.05
N TYR A 829 -0.72 -15.10 -21.63
CA TYR A 829 -1.35 -16.07 -22.52
C TYR A 829 -2.79 -15.68 -22.94
N GLU A 830 -3.54 -14.98 -22.08
CA GLU A 830 -4.83 -14.40 -22.43
C GLU A 830 -4.68 -13.40 -23.57
N GLU A 831 -3.71 -12.50 -23.47
CA GLU A 831 -3.49 -11.47 -24.48
C GLU A 831 -2.92 -12.02 -25.80
N VAL A 832 -2.04 -13.03 -25.71
CA VAL A 832 -1.62 -13.80 -26.88
C VAL A 832 -2.83 -14.44 -27.56
N THR A 833 -3.74 -15.01 -26.77
CA THR A 833 -4.95 -15.68 -27.26
C THR A 833 -5.92 -14.69 -27.90
N GLU A 834 -6.11 -13.51 -27.32
CA GLU A 834 -6.92 -12.42 -27.91
C GLU A 834 -6.37 -11.94 -29.26
N LYS A 835 -5.04 -11.95 -29.43
CA LYS A 835 -4.36 -11.48 -30.65
C LYS A 835 -4.23 -12.58 -31.72
N ASP A 836 -4.14 -13.87 -31.35
CA ASP A 836 -4.12 -15.00 -32.29
C ASP A 836 -4.84 -16.27 -31.73
N ASP A 837 -6.08 -16.45 -32.20
CA ASP A 837 -6.94 -17.61 -31.89
C ASP A 837 -6.32 -18.98 -32.26
N SER A 838 -5.28 -19.03 -33.08
CA SER A 838 -4.63 -20.30 -33.47
C SER A 838 -3.69 -20.86 -32.38
N ILE A 839 -3.34 -20.04 -31.39
CA ILE A 839 -2.46 -20.40 -30.26
C ILE A 839 -3.27 -20.81 -29.01
N VAL A 840 -4.60 -20.65 -29.06
CA VAL A 840 -5.60 -20.89 -27.99
C VAL A 840 -5.39 -22.18 -27.20
N ILE A 841 -5.19 -23.32 -27.88
CA ILE A 841 -5.20 -24.63 -27.21
C ILE A 841 -3.93 -24.83 -26.35
N ASP A 842 -2.79 -24.30 -26.77
CA ASP A 842 -1.53 -24.44 -26.03
C ASP A 842 -1.42 -23.39 -24.92
N GLY A 843 -1.85 -22.15 -25.18
CA GLY A 843 -1.89 -21.09 -24.18
C GLY A 843 -2.85 -21.39 -23.04
N GLN A 844 -4.10 -21.78 -23.34
CA GLN A 844 -5.09 -22.03 -22.29
C GLN A 844 -4.84 -23.33 -21.52
N ALA A 845 -4.24 -24.35 -22.14
CA ALA A 845 -3.77 -25.54 -21.40
C ALA A 845 -2.65 -25.19 -20.41
N LYS A 846 -1.75 -24.27 -20.76
CA LYS A 846 -0.70 -23.80 -19.85
C LYS A 846 -1.24 -22.97 -18.71
N ILE A 847 -2.23 -22.10 -18.98
CA ILE A 847 -3.00 -21.39 -17.95
C ILE A 847 -3.57 -22.40 -16.95
N PHE A 848 -4.29 -23.41 -17.46
CA PHE A 848 -4.89 -24.46 -16.63
C PHE A 848 -3.84 -25.21 -15.76
N TYR A 849 -2.73 -25.63 -16.34
CA TYR A 849 -1.68 -26.34 -15.59
C TYR A 849 -0.95 -25.45 -14.57
N GLY A 850 -0.80 -24.16 -14.87
CA GLY A 850 -0.25 -23.18 -13.94
C GLY A 850 -1.10 -22.98 -12.70
N TYR A 851 -2.43 -23.11 -12.81
CA TYR A 851 -3.35 -22.98 -11.67
C TYR A 851 -3.36 -24.18 -10.72
N ILE A 852 -3.00 -25.39 -11.17
CA ILE A 852 -3.10 -26.62 -10.36
C ILE A 852 -2.41 -26.50 -8.98
N PRO A 853 -1.14 -26.04 -8.87
CA PRO A 853 -0.48 -25.91 -7.58
C PRO A 853 -1.12 -24.87 -6.66
N MET A 854 -1.62 -23.77 -7.22
CA MET A 854 -2.29 -22.70 -6.47
C MET A 854 -3.60 -23.20 -5.88
N LEU A 855 -4.39 -23.92 -6.68
CA LEU A 855 -5.65 -24.52 -6.26
C LEU A 855 -5.44 -25.55 -5.14
N ILE A 856 -4.41 -26.40 -5.26
CA ILE A 856 -4.04 -27.37 -4.21
C ILE A 856 -3.60 -26.65 -2.93
N LYS A 857 -2.92 -25.51 -3.06
CA LYS A 857 -2.50 -24.69 -1.92
C LYS A 857 -3.72 -24.08 -1.22
N GLU A 858 -4.58 -23.38 -1.94
CA GLU A 858 -5.79 -22.72 -1.42
C GLU A 858 -6.75 -23.70 -0.74
N SER A 859 -6.96 -24.88 -1.33
CA SER A 859 -7.79 -25.92 -0.73
C SER A 859 -7.25 -26.45 0.61
N HIS A 860 -5.93 -26.37 0.84
CA HIS A 860 -5.28 -26.98 2.00
C HIS A 860 -4.86 -26.02 3.11
N VAL A 861 -4.82 -24.70 2.87
CA VAL A 861 -4.62 -23.69 3.94
C VAL A 861 -5.65 -23.86 5.06
N ASN A 862 -6.85 -24.36 4.74
CA ASN A 862 -7.94 -24.54 5.70
C ASN A 862 -7.96 -25.89 6.44
N SER A 863 -7.13 -26.89 6.09
CA SER A 863 -7.30 -28.25 6.65
C SER A 863 -6.04 -28.95 7.19
N THR A 864 -4.80 -28.68 6.74
CA THR A 864 -3.55 -29.21 7.36
C THR A 864 -2.25 -28.53 6.84
N ASN A 865 -1.16 -28.55 7.63
CA ASN A 865 0.20 -28.17 7.20
C ASN A 865 0.74 -29.13 6.12
N VAL A 866 0.40 -28.91 4.85
CA VAL A 866 0.99 -29.61 3.69
C VAL A 866 2.25 -28.86 3.25
N SER A 867 3.36 -29.58 3.04
CA SER A 867 4.61 -28.97 2.58
C SER A 867 4.57 -28.61 1.08
N ASN A 868 5.37 -27.62 0.66
CA ASN A 868 5.51 -27.27 -0.76
C ASN A 868 5.95 -28.46 -1.63
N GLU A 869 6.75 -29.39 -1.09
CA GLU A 869 7.17 -30.61 -1.78
C GLU A 869 5.98 -31.54 -2.06
N GLU A 870 5.04 -31.65 -1.12
CA GLU A 870 3.81 -32.43 -1.28
C GLU A 870 2.87 -31.77 -2.29
N ILE A 871 2.67 -30.45 -2.24
CA ILE A 871 1.88 -29.70 -3.24
C ILE A 871 2.45 -29.94 -4.64
N HIS A 872 3.77 -29.87 -4.80
CA HIS A 872 4.41 -30.09 -6.09
C HIS A 872 4.25 -31.55 -6.57
N SER A 873 4.35 -32.53 -5.67
CA SER A 873 4.13 -33.94 -6.01
C SER A 873 2.69 -34.19 -6.46
N ILE A 874 1.70 -33.67 -5.74
CA ILE A 874 0.27 -33.83 -6.06
C ILE A 874 -0.04 -33.15 -7.41
N SER A 875 0.52 -31.96 -7.62
CA SER A 875 0.36 -31.20 -8.86
C SER A 875 0.89 -31.99 -10.06
N ASN A 876 2.11 -32.54 -9.95
CA ASN A 876 2.73 -33.32 -11.03
C ASN A 876 1.97 -34.61 -11.34
N ASP A 877 1.49 -35.31 -10.31
CA ASP A 877 0.71 -36.54 -10.50
C ASP A 877 -0.63 -36.23 -11.20
N LEU A 878 -1.31 -35.14 -10.84
CA LEU A 878 -2.53 -34.71 -11.54
C LEU A 878 -2.25 -34.33 -13.00
N ILE A 879 -1.17 -33.60 -13.27
CA ILE A 879 -0.74 -33.26 -14.64
C ILE A 879 -0.44 -34.53 -15.44
N ASP A 880 0.34 -35.46 -14.87
CA ASP A 880 0.67 -36.73 -15.51
C ASP A 880 -0.56 -37.58 -15.80
N PHE A 881 -1.57 -37.53 -14.92
CA PHE A 881 -2.84 -38.17 -15.17
C PHE A 881 -3.59 -37.51 -16.34
N ILE A 882 -3.66 -36.18 -16.40
CA ILE A 882 -4.36 -35.44 -17.47
C ILE A 882 -3.66 -35.68 -18.83
N GLU A 883 -2.33 -35.70 -18.85
CA GLU A 883 -1.52 -35.98 -20.04
C GLU A 883 -1.56 -37.47 -20.47
N GLY A 884 -2.05 -38.36 -19.60
CA GLY A 884 -2.12 -39.79 -19.89
C GLY A 884 -0.84 -40.58 -19.65
N ASN A 885 0.09 -40.01 -18.88
CA ASN A 885 1.32 -40.65 -18.47
C ASN A 885 1.08 -41.70 -17.36
N ILE A 886 0.07 -41.48 -16.52
CA ILE A 886 -0.34 -42.41 -15.46
C ILE A 886 -1.84 -42.68 -15.51
N GLU A 887 -2.26 -43.82 -14.94
CA GLU A 887 -3.67 -44.20 -14.83
C GLU A 887 -4.31 -43.63 -13.55
N LEU A 888 -5.62 -43.45 -13.57
CA LEU A 888 -6.40 -42.94 -12.42
C LEU A 888 -6.17 -43.73 -11.12
N THR A 889 -5.87 -45.02 -11.24
CA THR A 889 -5.57 -45.91 -10.10
C THR A 889 -4.18 -45.73 -9.51
N GLU A 890 -3.32 -44.95 -10.17
CA GLU A 890 -1.94 -44.66 -9.77
C GLU A 890 -1.82 -43.33 -9.01
N LEU A 891 -2.90 -42.54 -8.93
CA LEU A 891 -2.99 -41.37 -8.06
C LEU A 891 -3.16 -41.84 -6.61
N ASP A 892 -2.08 -41.80 -5.83
CA ASP A 892 -2.01 -42.33 -4.46
C ASP A 892 -2.66 -41.39 -3.41
N TYR A 893 -3.03 -40.16 -3.80
CA TYR A 893 -3.56 -39.13 -2.90
C TYR A 893 -5.09 -39.17 -2.79
N THR A 894 -5.54 -39.32 -1.55
CA THR A 894 -6.91 -39.62 -1.11
C THR A 894 -7.93 -38.50 -1.36
N LYS A 895 -9.17 -38.94 -1.64
CA LYS A 895 -10.50 -38.31 -1.48
C LYS A 895 -10.64 -36.98 -0.68
N SER A 896 -9.80 -36.69 0.32
CA SER A 896 -9.85 -35.45 1.11
C SER A 896 -9.39 -34.21 0.34
N ILE A 897 -8.44 -34.34 -0.60
CA ILE A 897 -7.95 -33.20 -1.40
C ILE A 897 -9.08 -32.60 -2.25
N ILE A 898 -10.06 -33.43 -2.67
CA ILE A 898 -11.11 -33.03 -3.60
C ILE A 898 -12.37 -32.54 -2.92
N GLU A 899 -12.69 -33.04 -1.71
CA GLU A 899 -13.71 -32.40 -0.86
C GLU A 899 -13.36 -30.90 -0.66
N ASP A 900 -12.06 -30.57 -0.63
CA ASP A 900 -11.55 -29.21 -0.47
C ASP A 900 -11.38 -28.43 -1.82
N LEU A 901 -11.16 -29.09 -2.97
CA LEU A 901 -11.06 -28.45 -4.30
C LEU A 901 -12.41 -28.16 -4.98
N SER A 902 -13.48 -28.83 -4.57
CA SER A 902 -14.83 -28.71 -5.14
C SER A 902 -15.46 -27.29 -5.17
N PRO A 903 -15.09 -26.32 -4.30
CA PRO A 903 -15.65 -24.97 -4.35
C PRO A 903 -14.93 -23.99 -5.28
N ILE A 904 -13.73 -24.31 -5.81
CA ILE A 904 -12.88 -23.26 -6.41
C ILE A 904 -13.31 -22.94 -7.85
N SER A 905 -13.88 -21.74 -7.99
CA SER A 905 -14.33 -21.07 -9.21
C SER A 905 -13.39 -21.23 -10.42
N GLY A 906 -12.09 -20.99 -10.22
CA GLY A 906 -11.10 -20.94 -11.31
C GLY A 906 -10.70 -22.30 -11.91
N PHE A 907 -10.87 -23.41 -11.19
CA PHE A 907 -10.51 -24.74 -11.70
C PHE A 907 -11.45 -25.21 -12.80
N THR A 908 -12.75 -24.98 -12.60
CA THR A 908 -13.75 -25.33 -13.61
C THR A 908 -13.68 -24.39 -14.80
N GLU A 909 -13.42 -23.09 -14.62
CA GLU A 909 -13.27 -22.02 -15.63
C GLU A 909 -12.25 -22.30 -16.76
N ASN A 910 -11.25 -23.12 -16.46
CA ASN A 910 -10.18 -23.45 -17.41
C ASN A 910 -10.27 -24.90 -17.96
N LEU A 911 -11.30 -25.66 -17.58
CA LEU A 911 -11.45 -27.08 -17.95
C LEU A 911 -11.82 -27.28 -19.42
N TRP A 912 -12.60 -26.34 -19.99
CA TRP A 912 -13.02 -26.40 -21.40
C TRP A 912 -11.93 -25.96 -22.38
N ALA A 913 -10.86 -25.35 -21.87
CA ALA A 913 -9.67 -24.99 -22.61
C ALA A 913 -8.77 -26.20 -22.97
N LEU A 914 -8.95 -27.34 -22.29
CA LEU A 914 -8.26 -28.58 -22.61
C LEU A 914 -8.85 -29.24 -23.86
N ASP A 915 -8.00 -29.92 -24.63
CA ASP A 915 -8.47 -30.77 -25.73
C ASP A 915 -9.38 -31.89 -25.20
N GLU A 916 -10.26 -32.40 -26.07
CA GLU A 916 -11.30 -33.37 -25.71
C GLU A 916 -10.75 -34.59 -24.97
N THR A 917 -9.53 -35.05 -25.29
CA THR A 917 -8.93 -36.21 -24.63
C THR A 917 -8.55 -35.90 -23.19
N LYS A 918 -7.83 -34.79 -22.97
CA LYS A 918 -7.38 -34.34 -21.64
C LYS A 918 -8.57 -33.95 -20.76
N ARG A 919 -9.52 -33.22 -21.34
CA ARG A 919 -10.78 -32.85 -20.69
C ARG A 919 -11.57 -34.07 -20.24
N ASN A 920 -11.71 -35.08 -21.10
CA ASN A 920 -12.42 -36.31 -20.75
C ASN A 920 -11.72 -37.10 -19.64
N ARG A 921 -10.38 -37.12 -19.60
CA ARG A 921 -9.62 -37.74 -18.50
C ARG A 921 -9.85 -36.98 -17.19
N LEU A 922 -9.82 -35.65 -17.22
CA LEU A 922 -10.11 -34.84 -16.05
C LEU A 922 -11.56 -35.01 -15.56
N PHE A 923 -12.52 -35.15 -16.47
CA PHE A 923 -13.89 -35.54 -16.14
C PHE A 923 -13.97 -36.93 -15.50
N ASP A 924 -13.26 -37.94 -16.03
CA ASP A 924 -13.17 -39.27 -15.41
C ASP A 924 -12.62 -39.21 -13.98
N TYR A 925 -11.73 -38.26 -13.70
CA TYR A 925 -11.22 -37.98 -12.35
C TYR A 925 -12.29 -37.29 -11.49
N ILE A 926 -12.84 -36.13 -11.90
CA ILE A 926 -13.83 -35.34 -11.14
C ILE A 926 -15.09 -36.17 -10.81
N PHE A 927 -15.56 -37.01 -11.75
CA PHE A 927 -16.78 -37.80 -11.58
C PHE A 927 -16.68 -38.92 -10.55
N GLN A 928 -15.51 -39.24 -10.01
CA GLN A 928 -15.40 -40.21 -8.92
C GLN A 928 -15.92 -39.68 -7.56
N PHE A 929 -16.22 -38.37 -7.45
CA PHE A 929 -16.30 -37.71 -6.14
C PHE A 929 -17.68 -37.15 -5.73
N GLY A 930 -18.67 -36.98 -6.61
CA GLY A 930 -20.08 -36.74 -6.22
C GLY A 930 -20.84 -35.64 -6.97
N LEU A 931 -22.10 -35.38 -6.55
CA LEU A 931 -23.08 -34.52 -7.26
C LEU A 931 -22.77 -33.01 -7.21
N GLU A 932 -22.10 -32.54 -6.16
CA GLU A 932 -21.87 -31.11 -5.91
C GLU A 932 -20.86 -30.53 -6.90
N SER A 933 -19.76 -31.25 -7.16
CA SER A 933 -18.77 -30.89 -8.18
C SER A 933 -19.36 -30.97 -9.60
N ILE A 934 -20.28 -31.91 -9.85
CA ILE A 934 -21.04 -32.02 -11.11
C ILE A 934 -21.97 -30.81 -11.32
N SER A 935 -22.53 -30.27 -10.24
CA SER A 935 -23.46 -29.13 -10.25
C SER A 935 -22.72 -27.81 -10.47
N ALA A 936 -21.59 -27.60 -9.78
CA ALA A 936 -20.76 -26.40 -9.91
C ALA A 936 -20.23 -26.23 -11.35
N ALA A 937 -19.81 -27.32 -11.99
CA ALA A 937 -19.35 -27.30 -13.39
C ALA A 937 -20.47 -26.97 -14.40
N TYR A 938 -21.75 -27.21 -14.05
CA TYR A 938 -22.88 -26.89 -14.92
C TYR A 938 -23.36 -25.44 -14.78
N ASP A 939 -23.51 -24.96 -13.54
CA ASP A 939 -24.10 -23.63 -13.24
C ASP A 939 -23.30 -22.46 -13.84
N ARG A 940 -22.00 -22.65 -14.09
CA ARG A 940 -21.08 -21.60 -14.52
C ARG A 940 -20.94 -21.44 -16.04
N TYR A 941 -21.29 -22.47 -16.81
CA TYR A 941 -20.93 -22.56 -18.24
C TYR A 941 -22.07 -22.46 -19.23
N ASN A 942 -23.31 -22.38 -18.75
CA ASN A 942 -24.49 -22.26 -19.60
C ASN A 942 -24.52 -23.32 -20.72
N VAL A 943 -24.00 -24.52 -20.43
CA VAL A 943 -24.03 -25.67 -21.36
C VAL A 943 -25.47 -26.16 -21.43
N GLU A 944 -25.96 -26.44 -22.63
CA GLU A 944 -27.29 -27.01 -22.80
C GLU A 944 -27.41 -28.33 -22.01
N PRO A 945 -28.43 -28.52 -21.16
CA PRO A 945 -28.51 -29.66 -20.26
C PRO A 945 -28.48 -31.03 -20.96
N VAL A 946 -28.80 -31.09 -22.26
CA VAL A 946 -28.71 -32.31 -23.07
C VAL A 946 -27.27 -32.72 -23.40
N ASP A 947 -26.38 -31.76 -23.69
CA ASP A 947 -24.98 -32.05 -24.03
C ASP A 947 -24.21 -32.50 -22.78
N TYR A 948 -24.51 -31.87 -21.64
CA TYR A 948 -23.96 -32.27 -20.35
C TYR A 948 -24.47 -33.65 -19.91
N LEU A 949 -25.73 -33.97 -20.19
CA LEU A 949 -26.31 -35.28 -19.94
C LEU A 949 -25.62 -36.39 -20.76
N GLU A 950 -25.34 -36.15 -22.04
CA GLU A 950 -24.58 -37.10 -22.86
C GLU A 950 -23.20 -37.38 -22.27
N LEU A 951 -22.55 -36.33 -21.74
CA LEU A 951 -21.26 -36.43 -21.08
C LEU A 951 -21.35 -37.32 -19.82
N LEU A 952 -22.33 -37.09 -18.95
CA LEU A 952 -22.56 -37.93 -17.74
C LEU A 952 -22.82 -39.41 -18.09
N ILE A 953 -23.55 -39.67 -19.18
CA ILE A 953 -23.85 -41.03 -19.66
C ILE A 953 -22.59 -41.70 -20.21
N ASN A 954 -21.80 -40.99 -21.03
CA ASN A 954 -20.59 -41.51 -21.65
C ASN A 954 -19.53 -41.88 -20.60
N HIS A 955 -19.48 -41.13 -19.50
CA HIS A 955 -18.57 -41.37 -18.37
C HIS A 955 -19.12 -42.33 -17.29
N LYS A 956 -20.27 -42.98 -17.54
CA LYS A 956 -20.86 -44.01 -16.66
C LYS A 956 -21.08 -43.54 -15.21
N VAL A 957 -21.43 -42.26 -15.03
CA VAL A 957 -21.81 -41.71 -13.73
C VAL A 957 -23.00 -42.51 -13.16
N GLU A 958 -23.05 -42.69 -11.85
CA GLU A 958 -24.11 -43.49 -11.22
C GLU A 958 -25.51 -42.92 -11.56
N TYR A 959 -26.46 -43.80 -11.90
CA TYR A 959 -27.79 -43.40 -12.38
C TYR A 959 -28.61 -42.58 -11.38
N ASN A 960 -28.36 -42.72 -10.07
CA ASN A 960 -28.93 -41.88 -9.01
C ASN A 960 -28.46 -40.42 -9.12
N LEU A 961 -27.17 -40.18 -9.41
CA LEU A 961 -26.59 -38.86 -9.59
C LEU A 961 -27.13 -38.19 -10.86
N ILE A 962 -27.20 -38.94 -11.96
CA ILE A 962 -27.80 -38.44 -13.21
C ILE A 962 -29.27 -38.08 -13.01
N SER A 963 -30.01 -38.90 -12.26
CA SER A 963 -31.42 -38.63 -11.93
C SER A 963 -31.58 -37.35 -11.09
N SER A 964 -30.67 -37.11 -10.13
CA SER A 964 -30.67 -35.89 -9.30
C SER A 964 -30.35 -34.65 -10.13
N PHE A 965 -29.36 -34.73 -11.02
CA PHE A 965 -28.99 -33.66 -11.96
C PHE A 965 -30.18 -33.27 -12.85
N LEU A 966 -30.83 -34.27 -13.46
CA LEU A 966 -31.98 -34.04 -14.35
C LEU A 966 -33.16 -33.37 -13.67
N VAL A 967 -33.42 -33.67 -12.40
CA VAL A 967 -34.49 -33.01 -11.67
C VAL A 967 -34.08 -31.60 -11.22
N LYS A 968 -32.81 -31.39 -10.89
CA LYS A 968 -32.32 -30.07 -10.46
C LYS A 968 -32.24 -29.09 -11.64
N TYR A 969 -31.66 -29.51 -12.76
CA TYR A 969 -31.24 -28.65 -13.88
C TYR A 969 -31.85 -29.01 -15.24
N GLY A 970 -32.41 -30.22 -15.39
CA GLY A 970 -32.96 -30.66 -16.66
C GLY A 970 -34.21 -29.87 -17.06
N ASP A 971 -34.27 -29.52 -18.34
CA ASP A 971 -35.48 -29.03 -18.98
C ASP A 971 -36.30 -30.19 -19.59
N TYR A 972 -37.38 -29.86 -20.29
CA TYR A 972 -38.24 -30.88 -20.91
C TYR A 972 -37.51 -31.71 -21.98
N GLU A 973 -36.53 -31.13 -22.68
CA GLU A 973 -35.83 -31.77 -23.79
C GLU A 973 -34.78 -32.76 -23.28
N ALA A 974 -33.93 -32.34 -22.33
CA ALA A 974 -32.94 -33.19 -21.67
C ALA A 974 -33.62 -34.35 -20.92
N PHE A 975 -34.72 -34.07 -20.20
CA PHE A 975 -35.49 -35.12 -19.52
C PHE A 975 -36.12 -36.12 -20.51
N SER A 976 -36.60 -35.63 -21.67
CA SER A 976 -37.17 -36.47 -22.72
C SER A 976 -36.14 -37.35 -23.42
N GLU A 977 -34.96 -36.83 -23.75
CA GLU A 977 -33.87 -37.64 -24.31
C GLU A 977 -33.42 -38.71 -23.32
N TYR A 978 -33.32 -38.36 -22.04
CA TYR A 978 -32.94 -39.32 -21.02
C TYR A 978 -33.93 -40.49 -20.89
N LEU A 979 -35.24 -40.20 -20.91
CA LEU A 979 -36.29 -41.23 -20.85
C LEU A 979 -36.24 -42.22 -22.03
N LYS A 980 -35.61 -41.86 -23.16
CA LYS A 980 -35.39 -42.80 -24.28
C LYS A 980 -34.28 -43.82 -23.99
N ILE A 981 -33.32 -43.43 -23.15
CA ILE A 981 -32.10 -44.18 -22.88
C ILE A 981 -32.29 -45.05 -21.62
N TYR A 982 -32.94 -44.51 -20.60
CA TYR A 982 -33.09 -45.14 -19.29
C TYR A 982 -34.36 -44.67 -18.56
N ASN A 983 -35.00 -45.52 -17.74
CA ASN A 983 -36.14 -45.13 -16.90
C ASN A 983 -35.65 -44.83 -15.47
N PRO A 984 -35.55 -43.55 -15.04
CA PRO A 984 -35.03 -43.19 -13.71
C PRO A 984 -36.01 -43.39 -12.57
N SER A 985 -37.19 -43.97 -12.81
CA SER A 985 -38.25 -44.03 -11.81
C SER A 985 -37.83 -44.74 -10.52
N GLU A 986 -36.99 -45.78 -10.60
CA GLU A 986 -36.48 -46.49 -9.41
C GLU A 986 -35.61 -45.58 -8.53
N HIS A 987 -34.71 -44.79 -9.12
CA HIS A 987 -33.82 -43.89 -8.36
C HIS A 987 -34.54 -42.64 -7.85
N ILE A 988 -35.45 -42.08 -8.65
CA ILE A 988 -36.22 -40.89 -8.26
C ILE A 988 -37.19 -41.21 -7.12
N LYS A 989 -37.72 -42.45 -7.04
CA LYS A 989 -38.56 -42.91 -5.92
C LYS A 989 -37.88 -42.84 -4.56
N GLU A 990 -36.55 -42.93 -4.52
CA GLU A 990 -35.76 -42.86 -3.29
C GLU A 990 -35.51 -41.41 -2.83
N MET A 991 -35.84 -40.41 -3.67
CA MET A 991 -35.60 -39.00 -3.39
C MET A 991 -36.70 -38.35 -2.52
N ASN A 992 -36.45 -37.13 -2.06
CA ASN A 992 -37.42 -36.37 -1.29
C ASN A 992 -38.71 -36.09 -2.10
N ILE A 993 -39.79 -35.70 -1.42
CA ILE A 993 -41.11 -35.55 -2.01
C ILE A 993 -41.14 -34.45 -3.08
N ASP A 994 -40.45 -33.34 -2.87
CA ASP A 994 -40.49 -32.19 -3.80
C ASP A 994 -39.69 -32.49 -5.08
N THR A 995 -38.56 -33.19 -4.97
CA THR A 995 -37.79 -33.69 -6.13
C THR A 995 -38.64 -34.65 -6.98
N ARG A 996 -39.38 -35.58 -6.35
CA ARG A 996 -40.30 -36.47 -7.08
C ARG A 996 -41.41 -35.73 -7.80
N ILE A 997 -41.97 -34.68 -7.18
CA ILE A 997 -42.99 -33.85 -7.81
C ILE A 997 -42.42 -33.11 -9.02
N LYS A 998 -41.24 -32.48 -8.89
CA LYS A 998 -40.57 -31.79 -10.00
C LYS A 998 -40.24 -32.74 -11.16
N ALA A 999 -39.82 -33.98 -10.87
CA ALA A 999 -39.61 -35.00 -11.90
C ALA A 999 -40.90 -35.34 -12.68
N LEU A 1000 -42.04 -35.42 -11.99
CA LEU A 1000 -43.34 -35.65 -12.62
C LEU A 1000 -43.79 -34.47 -13.49
N GLU A 1001 -43.47 -33.24 -13.07
CA GLU A 1001 -43.72 -32.02 -13.87
C GLU A 1001 -42.93 -32.04 -15.18
N LEU A 1002 -41.63 -32.28 -15.10
CA LEU A 1002 -40.76 -32.42 -16.26
C LEU A 1002 -41.24 -33.54 -17.18
N ALA A 1003 -41.56 -34.71 -16.62
CA ALA A 1003 -42.08 -35.84 -17.40
C ALA A 1003 -43.38 -35.49 -18.14
N SER A 1004 -44.29 -34.71 -17.55
CA SER A 1004 -45.59 -34.38 -18.13
C SER A 1004 -45.51 -33.64 -19.48
N GLY A 1005 -44.41 -32.92 -19.73
CA GLY A 1005 -44.14 -32.24 -21.00
C GLY A 1005 -43.59 -33.13 -22.10
N THR A 1006 -43.30 -34.41 -21.82
CA THR A 1006 -42.57 -35.31 -22.73
C THR A 1006 -43.47 -36.38 -23.34
N SER A 1007 -43.15 -36.82 -24.57
CA SER A 1007 -43.93 -37.87 -25.27
C SER A 1007 -43.84 -39.27 -24.60
N LEU A 1008 -42.78 -39.51 -23.82
CA LEU A 1008 -42.53 -40.75 -23.08
C LEU A 1008 -42.92 -40.67 -21.59
N GLY A 1009 -43.24 -39.47 -21.09
CA GLY A 1009 -43.50 -39.23 -19.68
C GLY A 1009 -44.70 -39.98 -19.14
N LYS A 1010 -45.65 -40.41 -19.98
CA LYS A 1010 -46.81 -41.19 -19.54
C LYS A 1010 -46.41 -42.51 -18.88
N GLU A 1011 -45.39 -43.20 -19.40
CA GLU A 1011 -44.91 -44.46 -18.84
C GLU A 1011 -44.17 -44.23 -17.52
N PHE A 1012 -43.33 -43.20 -17.46
CA PHE A 1012 -42.67 -42.74 -16.25
C PHE A 1012 -43.66 -42.32 -15.14
N ILE A 1013 -44.69 -41.53 -15.47
CA ILE A 1013 -45.70 -41.07 -14.49
C ILE A 1013 -46.51 -42.24 -13.93
N ASN A 1014 -46.78 -43.28 -14.73
CA ASN A 1014 -47.46 -44.49 -14.25
C ASN A 1014 -46.68 -45.17 -13.12
N ASP A 1015 -45.35 -45.10 -13.13
CA ASP A 1015 -44.53 -45.70 -12.08
C ASP A 1015 -44.74 -45.02 -10.73
N PHE A 1016 -45.30 -43.80 -10.65
CA PHE A 1016 -45.56 -43.10 -9.38
C PHE A 1016 -47.01 -43.23 -8.89
N LEU A 1017 -47.85 -44.02 -9.57
CA LEU A 1017 -49.24 -44.27 -9.17
C LEU A 1017 -49.41 -45.13 -7.92
N ASP A 1018 -48.32 -45.75 -7.45
CA ASP A 1018 -48.23 -46.49 -6.20
C ASP A 1018 -47.20 -45.89 -5.24
N ASP A 1019 -46.76 -44.64 -5.47
CA ASP A 1019 -45.80 -43.96 -4.59
C ASP A 1019 -46.35 -43.89 -3.15
N PRO A 1020 -45.51 -44.19 -2.13
CA PRO A 1020 -45.93 -44.23 -0.72
C PRO A 1020 -46.35 -42.86 -0.16
N SER A 1021 -46.01 -41.75 -0.84
CA SER A 1021 -46.48 -40.42 -0.51
C SER A 1021 -47.81 -40.12 -1.20
N ASP A 1022 -48.87 -39.91 -0.42
CA ASP A 1022 -50.18 -39.50 -0.93
C ASP A 1022 -50.10 -38.23 -1.80
N ARG A 1023 -49.14 -37.33 -1.50
CA ARG A 1023 -48.94 -36.10 -2.28
C ARG A 1023 -48.42 -36.39 -3.69
N VAL A 1024 -47.37 -37.21 -3.80
CA VAL A 1024 -46.79 -37.62 -5.10
C VAL A 1024 -47.79 -38.46 -5.89
N ASN A 1025 -48.43 -39.42 -5.22
CA ASN A 1025 -49.43 -40.31 -5.80
C ASN A 1025 -50.62 -39.56 -6.42
N ASN A 1026 -51.20 -38.61 -5.67
CA ASN A 1026 -52.32 -37.80 -6.14
C ASN A 1026 -51.89 -36.86 -7.27
N TYR A 1027 -50.65 -36.37 -7.25
CA TYR A 1027 -50.13 -35.53 -8.32
C TYR A 1027 -49.92 -36.32 -9.61
N ALA A 1028 -49.29 -37.49 -9.56
CA ALA A 1028 -49.15 -38.39 -10.70
C ALA A 1028 -50.52 -38.75 -11.33
N LYS A 1029 -51.54 -39.03 -10.50
CA LYS A 1029 -52.92 -39.25 -10.96
C LYS A 1029 -53.55 -38.05 -11.64
N SER A 1030 -53.15 -36.83 -11.26
CA SER A 1030 -53.69 -35.59 -11.85
C SER A 1030 -53.07 -35.26 -13.21
N LEU A 1031 -51.86 -35.75 -13.48
CA LEU A 1031 -51.13 -35.55 -14.73
C LEU A 1031 -51.52 -36.56 -15.83
N LEU A 1032 -52.08 -37.72 -15.46
CA LEU A 1032 -52.60 -38.76 -16.38
C LEU A 1032 -54.07 -38.54 -16.75
#